data_AF-A0A419AZB6-F1
#
_entry.id   AF-A0A419AZB6-F1
#
_cell.length_a   1.000
_cell.length_b   1.000
_cell.length_c   1.000
_cell.angle_alpha   90.00
_cell.angle_beta   90.00
_cell.angle_gamma   90.00
#
_symmetry.space_group_name_H-M   'P 1'
#
loop_
_entity.id
_entity.type
_entity.pdbx_description
1 polymer ?
#
loop_
_entity_poly.entity_id
_entity_poly.type
_entity_poly.pdbx_seq_one_letter_code
_entity_poly.pdbx_strand_id
1 'polypeptide(L)'
;MPSKGVDFGVYINGVNFNIVASKYDAGSENPSFNKIFSALDSFQFNQFEINTDLPFHVTGTFDWTVNSAPPFHRKIEVNGLTGNMSGDFEDMMKTPSIINETSAISYGFYDAGSGSGGLTNRDQNYVYITPNMSNWMGDAAEKNPNLKSSPFYNFAFPGSHDAGSFDLKALEKILNNSALLTAFLGFLAPILGVAVPILVALGLPKLRRLLIKLAVTQKDDISTQLNLGCRYFDFRPGKLPSPFNTVAPDFYHIHSIIPGYSLSAFLTDVFGWLEKNPTEIVVVSLNGQGLSDSIIEPTKEELESIVSAINNRFTSIKIGNSSDLNASYDNLISEGKRLIFLNQLADWNLAPKYDSYSDADYSTLNPENIINALKRINPAPPAGKVYTVLQLQDTATNAISIPAYISEFLSLSDASSVLMSTKLSFDKTTYPWVLNNAAQIAPRNLPVIFLNDFVDNNLALISSNVTLQRIEQRTGYFTIESLNFKNVFLRIDGSGSNQQNPAGFGTVNAQYGPPGEYEKFSIETDENNVSRIRSLAFPNAYLRLDGNNIDRQNPAGAGIVNCQYTPPGPWEKFYIEENSEGNFTIRSVQFPDVYLRLDGSNIDKQNPAGAGVVNGQYAPPGPWEVFKITKLSGNQ
;
A
#
# COMPACT_ATOMS: atom_id res chain seq x y z
N MET A 1 -4.85 -27.07 -23.17
CA MET A 1 -6.33 -27.18 -23.16
C MET A 1 -6.86 -25.91 -22.52
N PRO A 2 -7.96 -25.32 -23.03
CA PRO A 2 -8.56 -24.14 -22.42
C PRO A 2 -8.99 -24.43 -20.97
N SER A 3 -9.08 -23.36 -20.19
CA SER A 3 -9.52 -23.38 -18.79
C SER A 3 -10.79 -24.21 -18.61
N LYS A 4 -10.82 -25.05 -17.57
CA LYS A 4 -12.01 -25.80 -17.15
C LYS A 4 -12.57 -25.26 -15.83
N GLY A 5 -12.09 -24.12 -15.33
CA GLY A 5 -12.55 -23.61 -14.04
C GLY A 5 -12.10 -22.19 -13.73
N VAL A 6 -12.85 -21.59 -12.80
CA VAL A 6 -12.64 -20.21 -12.34
C VAL A 6 -11.96 -20.23 -10.97
N ASP A 7 -10.79 -19.61 -10.91
CA ASP A 7 -10.12 -19.25 -9.67
C ASP A 7 -10.79 -17.99 -9.12
N PHE A 8 -11.50 -18.13 -8.00
CA PHE A 8 -12.34 -17.07 -7.44
C PHE A 8 -11.74 -16.54 -6.14
N GLY A 9 -11.41 -15.25 -6.13
CA GLY A 9 -10.92 -14.52 -4.97
C GLY A 9 -11.95 -13.52 -4.47
N VAL A 10 -12.13 -13.48 -3.15
CA VAL A 10 -13.08 -12.60 -2.49
C VAL A 10 -12.41 -11.94 -1.29
N TYR A 11 -12.62 -10.64 -1.14
CA TYR A 11 -12.33 -9.92 0.09
C TYR A 11 -13.56 -9.13 0.52
N ILE A 12 -14.00 -9.31 1.77
CA ILE A 12 -15.17 -8.62 2.32
C ILE A 12 -14.80 -8.13 3.72
N ASN A 13 -14.80 -6.81 3.89
CA ASN A 13 -14.47 -6.19 5.18
C ASN A 13 -15.38 -4.98 5.44
N GLY A 14 -15.68 -4.70 6.72
CA GLY A 14 -16.35 -3.46 7.14
C GLY A 14 -17.80 -3.31 6.69
N VAL A 15 -18.39 -4.32 6.06
CA VAL A 15 -19.77 -4.34 5.56
C VAL A 15 -20.44 -5.65 5.95
N ASN A 16 -21.76 -5.60 6.15
CA ASN A 16 -22.55 -6.79 6.47
C ASN A 16 -23.08 -7.48 5.20
N PHE A 17 -22.18 -7.72 4.24
CA PHE A 17 -22.50 -8.42 3.00
C PHE A 17 -21.91 -9.82 2.99
N ASN A 18 -22.60 -10.71 2.30
CA ASN A 18 -22.14 -12.03 1.91
C ASN A 18 -22.24 -12.14 0.39
N ILE A 19 -21.34 -12.94 -0.18
CA ILE A 19 -21.41 -13.33 -1.58
C ILE A 19 -21.71 -14.83 -1.66
N VAL A 20 -22.71 -15.16 -2.46
CA VAL A 20 -23.01 -16.56 -2.83
C VAL A 20 -22.46 -16.75 -4.22
N ALA A 21 -21.45 -17.62 -4.37
CA ALA A 21 -20.93 -18.01 -5.67
C ALA A 21 -21.39 -19.42 -6.01
N SER A 22 -21.91 -19.57 -7.22
CA SER A 22 -22.59 -20.77 -7.67
C SER A 22 -21.94 -21.30 -8.95
N LYS A 23 -21.99 -22.62 -9.10
CA LYS A 23 -21.59 -23.31 -10.31
C LYS A 23 -22.73 -24.18 -10.81
N TYR A 24 -22.98 -24.16 -12.11
CA TYR A 24 -23.96 -25.00 -12.78
C TYR A 24 -23.23 -25.81 -13.84
N ASP A 25 -23.37 -27.13 -13.76
CA ASP A 25 -22.87 -28.01 -14.80
C ASP A 25 -23.75 -27.93 -16.04
N ALA A 26 -23.22 -28.39 -17.17
CA ALA A 26 -23.82 -28.15 -18.46
C ALA A 26 -25.24 -28.76 -18.57
N GLY A 27 -26.22 -27.92 -18.94
CA GLY A 27 -27.63 -28.32 -19.05
C GLY A 27 -28.41 -28.37 -17.73
N SER A 28 -27.79 -28.01 -16.59
CA SER A 28 -28.47 -27.94 -15.29
C SER A 28 -29.05 -26.56 -15.00
N GLU A 29 -30.32 -26.49 -14.58
CA GLU A 29 -30.94 -25.28 -14.04
C GLU A 29 -30.66 -25.09 -12.54
N ASN A 30 -30.21 -26.14 -11.85
CA ASN A 30 -29.86 -26.10 -10.43
C ASN A 30 -28.33 -26.01 -10.26
N PRO A 31 -27.84 -25.25 -9.27
CA PRO A 31 -26.41 -25.18 -9.01
C PRO A 31 -25.91 -26.53 -8.51
N SER A 32 -24.85 -27.04 -9.13
CA SER A 32 -24.17 -28.26 -8.69
C SER A 32 -23.20 -28.00 -7.54
N PHE A 33 -22.83 -26.73 -7.31
CA PHE A 33 -22.06 -26.32 -6.14
C PHE A 33 -22.37 -24.86 -5.78
N ASN A 34 -22.49 -24.57 -4.49
CA ASN A 34 -22.64 -23.23 -3.94
C ASN A 34 -21.66 -23.01 -2.79
N LYS A 35 -21.04 -21.84 -2.72
CA LYS A 35 -20.23 -21.41 -1.57
C LYS A 35 -20.62 -20.01 -1.15
N ILE A 36 -20.87 -19.87 0.15
CA ILE A 36 -21.11 -18.58 0.79
C ILE A 36 -19.78 -18.09 1.33
N PHE A 37 -19.42 -16.85 1.00
CA PHE A 37 -18.31 -16.14 1.60
C PHE A 37 -18.88 -14.98 2.41
N SER A 38 -18.43 -14.88 3.65
CA SER A 38 -18.88 -13.86 4.61
C SER A 38 -17.78 -12.85 4.88
N ALA A 39 -18.13 -11.72 5.48
CA ALA A 39 -17.17 -10.75 6.00
C ALA A 39 -16.12 -11.44 6.90
N LEU A 40 -14.85 -11.36 6.48
CA LEU A 40 -13.69 -11.85 7.19
C LEU A 40 -12.53 -10.90 6.90
N ASP A 41 -11.71 -10.59 7.90
CA ASP A 41 -10.53 -9.72 7.79
C ASP A 41 -9.36 -10.41 7.03
N SER A 42 -9.68 -11.23 6.03
CA SER A 42 -8.71 -11.98 5.24
C SER A 42 -9.23 -12.28 3.84
N PHE A 43 -8.29 -12.47 2.92
CA PHE A 43 -8.60 -12.88 1.56
C PHE A 43 -9.12 -14.32 1.55
N GLN A 44 -10.24 -14.55 0.85
CA GLN A 44 -10.84 -15.86 0.69
C GLN A 44 -10.70 -16.34 -0.74
N PHE A 45 -10.46 -17.64 -0.91
CA PHE A 45 -10.21 -18.24 -2.22
C PHE A 45 -11.00 -19.53 -2.39
N ASN A 46 -11.43 -19.80 -3.62
CA ASN A 46 -11.99 -21.08 -4.02
C ASN A 46 -11.76 -21.34 -5.51
N GLN A 47 -11.77 -22.61 -5.90
CA GLN A 47 -11.69 -23.02 -7.30
C GLN A 47 -13.02 -23.67 -7.71
N PHE A 48 -13.57 -23.24 -8.84
CA PHE A 48 -14.82 -23.77 -9.38
C PHE A 48 -14.55 -24.46 -10.71
N GLU A 49 -14.56 -25.80 -10.73
CA GLU A 49 -14.36 -26.60 -11.94
C GLU A 49 -15.67 -26.79 -12.70
N ILE A 50 -15.79 -26.20 -13.88
CA ILE A 50 -16.94 -26.31 -14.77
C ILE A 50 -16.90 -27.67 -15.47
N ASN A 51 -17.75 -28.61 -15.01
CA ASN A 51 -17.82 -29.93 -15.62
C ASN A 51 -18.63 -29.86 -16.92
N THR A 52 -18.12 -30.52 -17.96
CA THR A 52 -18.82 -30.71 -19.23
C THR A 52 -18.98 -32.20 -19.48
N ASP A 53 -20.22 -32.66 -19.58
CA ASP A 53 -20.53 -34.04 -19.92
C ASP A 53 -20.72 -34.16 -21.44
N LEU A 54 -19.90 -35.00 -22.08
CA LEU A 54 -20.02 -35.28 -23.53
C LEU A 54 -21.23 -36.22 -23.80
N PRO A 55 -21.96 -36.08 -24.93
CA PRO A 55 -21.66 -35.25 -26.12
C PRO A 55 -22.65 -34.10 -26.41
N PHE A 56 -23.60 -33.76 -25.53
CA PHE A 56 -24.67 -32.81 -25.87
C PHE A 56 -24.70 -31.51 -25.04
N HIS A 57 -24.00 -31.44 -23.90
CA HIS A 57 -23.97 -30.23 -23.06
C HIS A 57 -22.52 -29.85 -22.71
N VAL A 58 -22.02 -28.82 -23.38
CA VAL A 58 -20.60 -28.41 -23.32
C VAL A 58 -20.39 -27.04 -22.69
N THR A 59 -21.45 -26.41 -22.17
CA THR A 59 -21.40 -25.07 -21.57
C THR A 59 -21.90 -25.15 -20.14
N GLY A 60 -21.06 -24.80 -19.16
CA GLY A 60 -21.49 -24.60 -17.77
C GLY A 60 -21.47 -23.13 -17.37
N THR A 61 -21.94 -22.83 -16.17
CA THR A 61 -22.08 -21.47 -15.65
C THR A 61 -21.33 -21.29 -14.35
N PHE A 62 -20.69 -20.13 -14.21
CA PHE A 62 -20.24 -19.56 -12.94
C PHE A 62 -21.00 -18.26 -12.68
N ASP A 63 -21.58 -18.10 -11.50
CA ASP A 63 -22.20 -16.85 -11.07
C ASP A 63 -21.81 -16.48 -9.64
N TRP A 64 -22.10 -15.23 -9.29
CA TRP A 64 -22.18 -14.84 -7.90
C TRP A 64 -23.20 -13.72 -7.68
N THR A 65 -23.71 -13.67 -6.44
CA THR A 65 -24.61 -12.62 -5.97
C THR A 65 -24.11 -12.04 -4.66
N VAL A 66 -23.95 -10.73 -4.60
CA VAL A 66 -23.80 -9.96 -3.35
C VAL A 66 -25.18 -9.64 -2.81
N ASN A 67 -25.44 -9.94 -1.54
CA ASN A 67 -26.71 -9.67 -0.85
C ASN A 67 -26.91 -8.18 -0.48
N SER A 68 -26.44 -7.26 -1.33
CA SER A 68 -26.68 -5.82 -1.20
C SER A 68 -28.16 -5.48 -1.45
N ALA A 69 -28.54 -4.22 -1.22
CA ALA A 69 -29.86 -3.70 -1.56
C ALA A 69 -29.73 -2.57 -2.62
N PRO A 70 -30.09 -2.81 -3.90
CA PRO A 70 -30.56 -4.08 -4.48
C PRO A 70 -29.44 -5.14 -4.59
N PRO A 71 -29.79 -6.44 -4.69
CA PRO A 71 -28.81 -7.49 -4.89
C PRO A 71 -28.01 -7.26 -6.16
N PHE A 72 -26.71 -7.51 -6.08
CA PHE A 72 -25.81 -7.34 -7.22
C PHE A 72 -25.33 -8.70 -7.71
N HIS A 73 -25.77 -9.07 -8.91
CA HIS A 73 -25.55 -10.38 -9.51
C HIS A 73 -24.71 -10.26 -10.79
N ARG A 74 -23.81 -11.22 -10.99
CA ARG A 74 -23.03 -11.39 -12.21
C ARG A 74 -22.90 -12.85 -12.59
N LYS A 75 -22.95 -13.14 -13.88
CA LYS A 75 -22.88 -14.50 -14.43
C LYS A 75 -21.98 -14.56 -15.66
N ILE A 76 -21.28 -15.68 -15.82
CA ILE A 76 -20.61 -16.08 -17.06
C ILE A 76 -20.87 -17.54 -17.39
N GLU A 77 -21.11 -17.80 -18.67
CA GLU A 77 -21.16 -19.13 -19.25
C GLU A 77 -19.83 -19.43 -19.92
N VAL A 78 -19.30 -20.64 -19.71
CA VAL A 78 -18.01 -21.07 -20.26
C VAL A 78 -18.22 -22.38 -21.00
N ASN A 79 -17.80 -22.39 -22.27
CA ASN A 79 -17.77 -23.60 -23.08
C ASN A 79 -16.55 -24.44 -22.67
N GLY A 80 -16.75 -25.56 -21.99
CA GLY A 80 -15.65 -26.40 -21.49
C GLY A 80 -14.88 -27.19 -22.55
N LEU A 81 -15.25 -27.10 -23.84
CA LEU A 81 -14.43 -27.59 -24.96
C LEU A 81 -13.55 -26.49 -25.55
N THR A 82 -14.11 -25.31 -25.81
CA THR A 82 -13.43 -24.23 -26.54
C THR A 82 -12.81 -23.17 -25.64
N GLY A 83 -13.24 -23.07 -24.38
CA GLY A 83 -12.93 -21.94 -23.48
C GLY A 83 -13.78 -20.70 -23.74
N ASN A 84 -14.39 -20.56 -24.93
CA ASN A 84 -15.27 -19.44 -25.27
C ASN A 84 -16.28 -19.14 -24.16
N MET A 85 -16.41 -17.87 -23.82
CA MET A 85 -17.28 -17.40 -22.77
C MET A 85 -18.39 -16.51 -23.30
N SER A 86 -19.52 -16.48 -22.59
CA SER A 86 -20.59 -15.51 -22.83
C SER A 86 -21.29 -15.06 -21.54
N GLY A 87 -21.59 -13.76 -21.39
CA GLY A 87 -22.24 -13.19 -20.21
C GLY A 87 -21.64 -11.85 -19.76
N ASP A 88 -21.72 -11.58 -18.45
CA ASP A 88 -21.40 -10.26 -17.89
C ASP A 88 -19.90 -9.93 -17.85
N PHE A 89 -19.04 -10.92 -18.09
CA PHE A 89 -17.58 -10.79 -17.99
C PHE A 89 -16.84 -10.91 -19.34
N GLU A 90 -17.52 -10.76 -20.48
CA GLU A 90 -16.86 -10.89 -21.79
C GLU A 90 -15.85 -9.80 -22.11
N ASP A 91 -15.91 -8.65 -21.43
CA ASP A 91 -15.10 -7.46 -21.71
C ASP A 91 -14.69 -6.78 -20.40
N MET A 92 -13.38 -6.72 -20.15
CA MET A 92 -12.81 -6.10 -18.95
C MET A 92 -13.18 -4.62 -18.82
N MET A 93 -13.37 -3.91 -19.95
CA MET A 93 -13.77 -2.49 -19.93
C MET A 93 -15.26 -2.31 -19.58
N LYS A 94 -16.02 -3.41 -19.46
CA LYS A 94 -17.45 -3.41 -19.10
C LYS A 94 -17.72 -4.02 -17.73
N THR A 95 -16.70 -4.11 -16.87
CA THR A 95 -16.84 -4.49 -15.47
C THR A 95 -16.62 -3.28 -14.55
N PRO A 96 -17.38 -2.16 -14.69
CA PRO A 96 -17.15 -0.98 -13.88
C PRO A 96 -17.36 -1.30 -12.40
N SER A 97 -16.49 -0.74 -11.56
CA SER A 97 -16.65 -0.82 -10.12
C SER A 97 -17.91 -0.07 -9.68
N ILE A 98 -18.50 -0.49 -8.57
CA ILE A 98 -19.76 0.08 -8.07
C ILE A 98 -19.51 0.73 -6.73
N ILE A 99 -19.93 1.98 -6.61
CA ILE A 99 -19.85 2.75 -5.37
C ILE A 99 -21.24 3.27 -5.06
N ASN A 100 -21.70 3.01 -3.84
CA ASN A 100 -22.92 3.59 -3.29
C ASN A 100 -22.58 4.30 -1.97
N GLU A 101 -23.57 4.89 -1.30
CA GLU A 101 -23.35 5.69 -0.10
C GLU A 101 -22.61 4.94 1.02
N THR A 102 -22.82 3.62 1.15
CA THR A 102 -22.31 2.83 2.28
C THR A 102 -21.19 1.86 1.92
N SER A 103 -21.00 1.54 0.64
CA SER A 103 -20.12 0.46 0.20
C SER A 103 -19.53 0.68 -1.18
N ALA A 104 -18.40 -0.01 -1.43
CA ALA A 104 -17.78 -0.12 -2.74
C ALA A 104 -17.57 -1.60 -3.09
N ILE A 105 -17.77 -1.93 -4.37
CA ILE A 105 -17.56 -3.25 -4.96
C ILE A 105 -16.67 -3.08 -6.21
N SER A 106 -15.41 -3.47 -6.11
CA SER A 106 -14.53 -3.64 -7.28
C SER A 106 -14.48 -5.11 -7.66
N TYR A 107 -14.60 -5.40 -8.95
CA TYR A 107 -14.54 -6.76 -9.47
C TYR A 107 -14.00 -6.77 -10.89
N GLY A 108 -13.52 -7.92 -11.33
CA GLY A 108 -13.00 -8.11 -12.67
C GLY A 108 -12.83 -9.59 -12.99
N PHE A 109 -12.63 -9.88 -14.26
CA PHE A 109 -12.49 -11.24 -14.76
C PHE A 109 -11.34 -11.31 -15.74
N TYR A 110 -10.59 -12.41 -15.68
CA TYR A 110 -9.58 -12.77 -16.66
C TYR A 110 -10.01 -14.05 -17.37
N ASP A 111 -10.14 -13.96 -18.69
CA ASP A 111 -10.33 -15.10 -19.59
C ASP A 111 -8.96 -15.72 -19.92
N ALA A 112 -8.76 -16.96 -19.49
CA ALA A 112 -7.50 -17.66 -19.66
C ALA A 112 -7.47 -18.52 -20.94
N GLY A 113 -6.39 -18.34 -21.70
CA GLY A 113 -6.06 -19.21 -22.82
C GLY A 113 -5.45 -20.53 -22.38
N SER A 114 -4.61 -21.11 -23.24
CA SER A 114 -3.99 -22.41 -22.94
C SER A 114 -2.81 -22.32 -21.94
N GLY A 115 -2.47 -21.10 -21.52
CA GLY A 115 -1.25 -20.75 -20.78
C GLY A 115 -0.12 -20.24 -21.67
N SER A 116 -0.41 -19.90 -22.94
CA SER A 116 0.58 -19.36 -23.86
C SER A 116 1.28 -18.11 -23.33
N GLY A 117 2.57 -18.01 -23.63
CA GLY A 117 3.42 -16.94 -23.11
C GLY A 117 3.80 -17.08 -21.64
N GLY A 118 3.40 -18.16 -20.95
CA GLY A 118 3.66 -18.37 -19.52
C GLY A 118 2.53 -17.91 -18.59
N LEU A 119 1.45 -17.38 -19.16
CA LEU A 119 0.25 -16.96 -18.43
C LEU A 119 -0.44 -18.16 -17.75
N THR A 120 -1.28 -17.87 -16.76
CA THR A 120 -2.16 -18.89 -16.20
C THR A 120 -3.11 -19.44 -17.27
N ASN A 121 -3.43 -20.72 -17.18
CA ASN A 121 -4.41 -21.41 -18.02
C ASN A 121 -5.77 -21.59 -17.32
N ARG A 122 -6.01 -20.81 -16.27
CA ARG A 122 -7.24 -20.82 -15.46
C ARG A 122 -7.85 -19.43 -15.44
N ASP A 123 -9.15 -19.38 -15.69
CA ASP A 123 -9.91 -18.15 -15.58
C ASP A 123 -9.83 -17.62 -14.16
N GLN A 124 -9.86 -16.31 -14.00
CA GLN A 124 -9.82 -15.69 -12.68
C GLN A 124 -10.96 -14.71 -12.52
N ASN A 125 -11.55 -14.68 -11.33
CA ASN A 125 -12.49 -13.65 -10.94
C ASN A 125 -12.15 -13.15 -9.54
N TYR A 126 -12.08 -11.83 -9.39
CA TYR A 126 -11.91 -11.19 -8.08
C TYR A 126 -13.11 -10.32 -7.75
N VAL A 127 -13.45 -10.24 -6.47
CA VAL A 127 -14.49 -9.36 -5.93
C VAL A 127 -14.05 -8.78 -4.58
N TYR A 128 -13.94 -7.46 -4.50
CA TYR A 128 -13.52 -6.72 -3.31
C TYR A 128 -14.63 -5.82 -2.81
N ILE A 129 -15.07 -6.07 -1.59
CA ILE A 129 -16.21 -5.41 -0.97
C ILE A 129 -15.76 -4.74 0.34
N THR A 130 -15.92 -3.42 0.41
CA THR A 130 -15.56 -2.61 1.57
C THR A 130 -16.64 -1.55 1.82
N PRO A 131 -16.56 -0.76 2.91
CA PRO A 131 -17.27 0.51 2.99
C PRO A 131 -16.93 1.41 1.81
N ASN A 132 -17.75 2.44 1.59
CA ASN A 132 -17.41 3.50 0.64
C ASN A 132 -16.12 4.19 1.09
N MET A 133 -15.10 4.19 0.23
CA MET A 133 -13.76 4.71 0.53
C MET A 133 -13.56 6.15 0.02
N SER A 134 -14.61 6.84 -0.42
CA SER A 134 -14.52 8.19 -0.98
C SER A 134 -14.02 9.24 0.02
N ASN A 135 -14.20 9.03 1.33
CA ASN A 135 -13.82 9.98 2.40
C ASN A 135 -12.85 9.36 3.44
N TRP A 136 -12.08 8.35 3.05
CA TRP A 136 -11.34 7.53 4.02
C TRP A 136 -10.31 8.32 4.83
N MET A 137 -9.71 9.39 4.28
CA MET A 137 -8.74 10.20 5.01
C MET A 137 -9.42 10.97 6.14
N GLY A 138 -10.57 11.58 5.85
CA GLY A 138 -11.44 12.20 6.85
C GLY A 138 -11.88 11.22 7.93
N ASP A 139 -12.40 10.05 7.52
CA ASP A 139 -12.84 9.00 8.45
C ASP A 139 -11.69 8.51 9.34
N ALA A 140 -10.48 8.34 8.79
CA ALA A 140 -9.31 7.94 9.57
C ALA A 140 -8.89 9.03 10.57
N ALA A 141 -8.96 10.30 10.18
CA ALA A 141 -8.65 11.44 11.04
C ALA A 141 -9.68 11.62 12.16
N GLU A 142 -10.95 11.27 11.92
CA GLU A 142 -11.98 11.21 12.95
C GLU A 142 -11.79 10.04 13.92
N LYS A 143 -11.44 8.85 13.40
CA LYS A 143 -11.15 7.66 14.21
C LYS A 143 -9.93 7.84 15.11
N ASN A 144 -8.90 8.55 14.65
CA ASN A 144 -7.68 8.83 15.41
C ASN A 144 -7.30 10.32 15.36
N PRO A 145 -7.67 11.11 16.39
CA PRO A 145 -7.35 12.54 16.44
C PRO A 145 -5.86 12.87 16.35
N ASN A 146 -4.95 11.94 16.71
CA ASN A 146 -3.51 12.18 16.59
C ASN A 146 -3.07 12.25 15.12
N LEU A 147 -3.82 11.67 14.19
CA LEU A 147 -3.55 11.78 12.76
C LEU A 147 -3.71 13.23 12.27
N LYS A 148 -4.67 13.98 12.83
CA LYS A 148 -4.94 15.38 12.45
C LYS A 148 -3.74 16.30 12.66
N SER A 149 -3.08 16.16 13.81
CA SER A 149 -1.88 16.93 14.17
C SER A 149 -0.57 16.33 13.63
N SER A 150 -0.61 15.12 13.06
CA SER A 150 0.57 14.45 12.55
C SER A 150 0.98 14.98 11.18
N PRO A 151 2.29 15.05 10.88
CA PRO A 151 2.77 15.41 9.55
C PRO A 151 2.20 14.52 8.45
N PHE A 152 1.96 15.10 7.28
CA PHE A 152 1.32 14.43 6.15
C PHE A 152 2.15 13.25 5.59
N TYR A 153 3.47 13.24 5.79
CA TYR A 153 4.31 12.09 5.45
C TYR A 153 3.93 10.79 6.20
N ASN A 154 3.06 10.83 7.20
CA ASN A 154 2.65 9.62 7.90
C ASN A 154 1.64 8.77 7.11
N PHE A 155 0.98 9.35 6.11
CA PHE A 155 0.00 8.64 5.31
C PHE A 155 0.63 7.54 4.44
N ALA A 156 -0.07 6.42 4.38
CA ALA A 156 0.06 5.43 3.33
C ALA A 156 -1.06 5.66 2.31
N PHE A 157 -0.76 5.70 1.03
CA PHE A 157 -1.71 6.04 -0.03
C PHE A 157 -1.97 4.86 -0.97
N PRO A 158 -3.23 4.59 -1.32
CA PRO A 158 -3.55 3.71 -2.43
C PRO A 158 -3.28 4.47 -3.73
N GLY A 159 -2.49 3.85 -4.62
CA GLY A 159 -1.99 4.46 -5.83
C GLY A 159 -2.40 3.73 -7.10
N SER A 160 -2.78 4.50 -8.11
CA SER A 160 -3.07 4.00 -9.46
C SER A 160 -1.81 4.05 -10.33
N HIS A 161 -1.34 2.88 -10.78
CA HIS A 161 -0.29 2.73 -11.77
C HIS A 161 -0.83 3.01 -13.18
N ASP A 162 -0.11 3.80 -13.98
CA ASP A 162 -0.53 4.17 -15.33
C ASP A 162 -1.99 4.66 -15.39
N ALA A 163 -2.29 5.63 -14.54
CA ALA A 163 -3.65 6.00 -14.13
C ALA A 163 -4.62 6.34 -15.27
N GLY A 164 -4.10 6.81 -16.40
CA GLY A 164 -4.89 7.28 -17.53
C GLY A 164 -5.11 6.24 -18.63
N SER A 165 -4.72 4.98 -18.45
CA SER A 165 -4.78 3.96 -19.51
C SER A 165 -6.21 3.50 -19.90
N PHE A 166 -7.24 3.86 -19.12
CA PHE A 166 -8.63 3.43 -19.33
C PHE A 166 -9.33 4.09 -20.54
N ASP A 167 -8.94 5.29 -20.96
CA ASP A 167 -9.60 6.03 -22.06
C ASP A 167 -8.92 5.73 -23.40
N LEU A 168 -9.70 5.28 -24.38
CA LEU A 168 -9.18 4.86 -25.69
C LEU A 168 -9.52 5.85 -26.81
N LYS A 169 -10.10 7.02 -26.51
CA LYS A 169 -10.64 7.92 -27.55
C LYS A 169 -9.55 8.46 -28.47
N ALA A 170 -8.38 8.81 -27.92
CA ALA A 170 -7.25 9.28 -28.72
C ALA A 170 -6.72 8.16 -29.63
N LEU A 171 -6.61 6.94 -29.09
CA LEU A 171 -6.22 5.76 -29.85
C LEU A 171 -7.23 5.49 -30.99
N GLU A 172 -8.53 5.57 -30.72
CA GLU A 172 -9.56 5.33 -31.74
C GLU A 172 -9.49 6.34 -32.90
N LYS A 173 -9.13 7.60 -32.65
CA LYS A 173 -8.90 8.59 -33.73
C LYS A 173 -7.73 8.19 -34.64
N ILE A 174 -6.65 7.65 -34.06
CA ILE A 174 -5.47 7.19 -34.80
C ILE A 174 -5.82 5.95 -35.63
N LEU A 175 -6.45 4.97 -34.99
CA LEU A 175 -6.81 3.70 -35.59
C LEU A 175 -7.82 3.85 -36.75
N ASN A 176 -8.76 4.80 -36.64
CA ASN A 176 -9.78 5.04 -37.66
C ASN A 176 -9.32 5.93 -38.83
N ASN A 177 -8.06 6.38 -38.86
CA ASN A 177 -7.48 7.14 -39.96
C ASN A 177 -6.44 6.28 -40.69
N SER A 178 -6.66 5.95 -41.97
CA SER A 178 -5.81 5.00 -42.71
C SER A 178 -4.35 5.43 -42.85
N ALA A 179 -4.08 6.73 -43.01
CA ALA A 179 -2.73 7.26 -43.10
C ALA A 179 -2.01 7.16 -41.75
N LEU A 180 -2.71 7.50 -40.66
CA LEU A 180 -2.17 7.39 -39.31
C LEU A 180 -2.00 5.93 -38.87
N LEU A 181 -2.94 5.05 -39.17
CA LEU A 181 -2.87 3.62 -38.87
C LEU A 181 -1.60 3.00 -39.44
N THR A 182 -1.27 3.29 -40.70
CA THR A 182 -0.05 2.76 -41.34
C THR A 182 1.21 3.21 -40.60
N ALA A 183 1.30 4.49 -40.24
CA ALA A 183 2.41 5.00 -39.45
C ALA A 183 2.46 4.36 -38.05
N PHE A 184 1.31 4.26 -37.38
CA PHE A 184 1.20 3.70 -36.03
C PHE A 184 1.67 2.24 -35.97
N LEU A 185 1.29 1.43 -36.95
CA LEU A 185 1.77 0.05 -37.08
C LEU A 185 3.29 -0.03 -37.22
N GLY A 186 3.91 0.93 -37.91
CA GLY A 186 5.37 1.04 -38.03
C GLY A 186 6.08 1.28 -36.71
N PHE A 187 5.50 2.08 -35.80
CA PHE A 187 6.03 2.28 -34.45
C PHE A 187 5.75 1.08 -33.53
N LEU A 188 4.57 0.48 -33.65
CA LEU A 188 4.13 -0.61 -32.77
C LEU A 188 4.87 -1.93 -33.03
N ALA A 189 5.14 -2.26 -34.29
CA ALA A 189 5.76 -3.53 -34.68
C ALA A 189 7.11 -3.81 -33.96
N PRO A 190 8.08 -2.88 -33.92
CA PRO A 190 9.32 -3.05 -33.16
C PRO A 190 9.10 -3.26 -31.66
N ILE A 191 8.16 -2.51 -31.06
CA ILE A 191 7.84 -2.61 -29.62
C ILE A 191 7.32 -4.01 -29.28
N LEU A 192 6.46 -4.57 -30.14
CA LEU A 192 5.90 -5.91 -29.94
C LEU A 192 6.81 -7.05 -30.44
N GLY A 193 7.95 -6.74 -31.08
CA GLY A 193 8.83 -7.75 -31.67
C GLY A 193 8.19 -8.55 -32.82
N VAL A 194 7.28 -7.93 -33.58
CA VAL A 194 6.57 -8.57 -34.70
C VAL A 194 6.73 -7.76 -35.99
N ALA A 195 6.53 -8.40 -37.15
CA ALA A 195 6.56 -7.70 -38.43
C ALA A 195 5.24 -6.92 -38.68
N VAL A 196 5.32 -5.74 -39.30
CA VAL A 196 4.13 -4.93 -39.67
C VAL A 196 3.05 -5.73 -40.42
N PRO A 197 3.37 -6.61 -41.40
CA PRO A 197 2.34 -7.40 -42.08
C PRO A 197 1.51 -8.31 -41.15
N ILE A 198 2.08 -8.77 -40.03
CA ILE A 198 1.34 -9.55 -39.03
C ILE A 198 0.25 -8.69 -38.40
N LEU A 199 0.58 -7.45 -38.02
CA LEU A 199 -0.38 -6.51 -37.44
C LEU A 199 -1.45 -6.07 -38.45
N VAL A 200 -1.07 -5.88 -39.72
CA VAL A 200 -2.03 -5.60 -40.81
C VAL A 200 -3.01 -6.77 -40.97
N ALA A 201 -2.53 -8.01 -40.93
CA ALA A 201 -3.35 -9.21 -41.10
C ALA A 201 -4.39 -9.40 -39.97
N LEU A 202 -4.18 -8.80 -38.79
CA LEU A 202 -5.19 -8.77 -37.73
C LEU A 202 -6.44 -7.98 -38.16
N GLY A 203 -6.26 -6.93 -38.96
CA GLY A 203 -7.32 -5.94 -39.20
C GLY A 203 -7.67 -5.13 -37.95
N LEU A 204 -8.47 -4.08 -38.14
CA LEU A 204 -8.68 -3.04 -37.13
C LEU A 204 -9.30 -3.54 -35.81
N PRO A 205 -10.36 -4.38 -35.80
CA PRO A 205 -10.98 -4.80 -34.54
C PRO A 205 -10.02 -5.62 -33.68
N LYS A 206 -9.28 -6.56 -34.29
CA LYS A 206 -8.34 -7.43 -33.55
C LYS A 206 -7.09 -6.67 -33.10
N LEU A 207 -6.62 -5.69 -33.89
CA LEU A 207 -5.55 -4.80 -33.48
C LEU A 207 -5.95 -3.98 -32.25
N ARG A 208 -7.15 -3.35 -32.28
CA ARG A 208 -7.68 -2.60 -31.13
C ARG A 208 -7.73 -3.48 -29.88
N ARG A 209 -8.27 -4.70 -30.00
CA ARG A 209 -8.32 -5.67 -28.91
C ARG A 209 -6.92 -5.98 -28.37
N LEU A 210 -5.96 -6.29 -29.24
CA LEU A 210 -4.58 -6.58 -28.83
C LEU A 210 -3.97 -5.44 -28.00
N LEU A 211 -4.16 -4.18 -28.41
CA LEU A 211 -3.61 -3.02 -27.71
C LEU A 211 -4.20 -2.87 -26.30
N ILE A 212 -5.51 -3.05 -26.15
CA ILE A 212 -6.17 -2.99 -24.84
C ILE A 212 -5.59 -4.04 -23.88
N LYS A 213 -5.44 -5.27 -24.38
CA LYS A 213 -4.99 -6.43 -23.58
C LYS A 213 -3.53 -6.36 -23.13
N LEU A 214 -2.72 -5.51 -23.77
CA LEU A 214 -1.30 -5.35 -23.47
C LEU A 214 -0.97 -4.11 -22.64
N ALA A 215 -1.83 -3.07 -22.68
CA ALA A 215 -1.47 -1.73 -22.20
C ALA A 215 -2.45 -1.12 -21.20
N VAL A 216 -3.67 -1.67 -21.06
CA VAL A 216 -4.65 -1.12 -20.11
C VAL A 216 -4.38 -1.66 -18.72
N THR A 217 -3.94 -0.76 -17.84
CA THR A 217 -3.68 -0.98 -16.41
C THR A 217 -4.85 -0.53 -15.53
N GLN A 218 -5.78 0.26 -16.06
CA GLN A 218 -6.96 0.74 -15.34
C GLN A 218 -8.20 0.58 -16.21
N LYS A 219 -9.30 0.07 -15.62
CA LYS A 219 -10.61 -0.04 -16.30
C LYS A 219 -11.62 1.02 -15.87
N ASP A 220 -11.42 1.58 -14.68
CA ASP A 220 -12.30 2.58 -14.07
C ASP A 220 -11.78 3.98 -14.37
N ASP A 221 -12.68 4.95 -14.57
CA ASP A 221 -12.31 6.34 -14.81
C ASP A 221 -11.76 7.03 -13.54
N ILE A 222 -11.19 8.23 -13.69
CA ILE A 222 -10.54 8.95 -12.59
C ILE A 222 -11.48 9.20 -11.42
N SER A 223 -12.74 9.57 -11.68
CA SER A 223 -13.72 9.79 -10.62
C SER A 223 -14.03 8.50 -9.86
N THR A 224 -14.13 7.38 -10.57
CA THR A 224 -14.37 6.06 -9.98
C THR A 224 -13.17 5.59 -9.17
N GLN A 225 -11.95 5.76 -9.69
CA GLN A 225 -10.71 5.47 -8.95
C GLN A 225 -10.64 6.28 -7.64
N LEU A 226 -10.97 7.58 -7.68
CA LEU A 226 -11.03 8.44 -6.48
C LEU A 226 -12.10 7.95 -5.48
N ASN A 227 -13.27 7.54 -5.97
CA ASN A 227 -14.37 7.02 -5.13
C ASN A 227 -14.06 5.63 -4.54
N LEU A 228 -13.24 4.83 -5.21
CA LEU A 228 -12.64 3.61 -4.66
C LEU A 228 -11.57 3.91 -3.59
N GLY A 229 -11.19 5.18 -3.43
CA GLY A 229 -10.27 5.63 -2.39
C GLY A 229 -8.86 5.93 -2.87
N CYS A 230 -8.57 5.83 -4.19
CA CYS A 230 -7.27 6.20 -4.77
C CYS A 230 -6.91 7.65 -4.39
N ARG A 231 -5.68 7.88 -3.92
CA ARG A 231 -5.18 9.21 -3.55
C ARG A 231 -3.80 9.50 -4.11
N TYR A 232 -3.20 8.58 -4.85
CA TYR A 232 -1.97 8.79 -5.58
C TYR A 232 -2.14 8.39 -7.05
N PHE A 233 -1.75 9.24 -7.99
CA PHE A 233 -1.79 8.93 -9.41
C PHE A 233 -0.38 8.97 -10.02
N ASP A 234 0.07 7.84 -10.56
CA ASP A 234 1.18 7.82 -11.53
C ASP A 234 0.60 8.14 -12.92
N PHE A 235 0.74 9.40 -13.33
CA PHE A 235 0.22 9.89 -14.60
C PHE A 235 1.39 10.24 -15.52
N ARG A 236 1.39 9.74 -16.76
CA ARG A 236 2.52 9.86 -17.68
C ARG A 236 2.21 10.74 -18.87
N PRO A 237 2.27 12.08 -18.71
CA PRO A 237 1.86 13.00 -19.77
C PRO A 237 2.91 13.01 -20.89
N GLY A 238 2.46 12.81 -22.12
CA GLY A 238 3.31 12.89 -23.31
C GLY A 238 2.53 13.39 -24.52
N LYS A 239 3.23 14.10 -25.40
CA LYS A 239 2.73 14.48 -26.72
C LYS A 239 3.14 13.43 -27.72
N LEU A 240 2.18 12.91 -28.48
CA LEU A 240 2.48 11.97 -29.54
C LEU A 240 3.30 12.67 -30.65
N PRO A 241 4.21 11.96 -31.34
CA PRO A 241 4.94 12.53 -32.45
C PRO A 241 4.03 12.79 -33.66
N SER A 242 4.52 13.58 -34.61
CA SER A 242 3.90 13.67 -35.94
C SER A 242 3.93 12.30 -36.63
N PRO A 243 2.86 11.88 -37.32
CA PRO A 243 1.64 12.64 -37.65
C PRO A 243 0.49 12.51 -36.63
N PHE A 244 0.65 11.77 -35.53
CA PHE A 244 -0.44 11.47 -34.59
C PHE A 244 -0.94 12.70 -33.82
N ASN A 245 -0.05 13.67 -33.55
CA ASN A 245 -0.41 14.94 -32.92
C ASN A 245 -1.47 15.75 -33.69
N THR A 246 -1.73 15.44 -34.97
CA THR A 246 -2.78 16.10 -35.75
C THR A 246 -4.20 15.77 -35.27
N VAL A 247 -4.40 14.60 -34.65
CA VAL A 247 -5.71 14.15 -34.11
C VAL A 247 -5.73 14.05 -32.59
N ALA A 248 -4.55 14.06 -31.96
CA ALA A 248 -4.34 14.07 -30.52
C ALA A 248 -3.25 15.11 -30.16
N PRO A 249 -3.56 16.42 -30.24
CA PRO A 249 -2.58 17.50 -30.11
C PRO A 249 -2.16 17.82 -28.67
N ASP A 250 -2.97 17.42 -27.69
CA ASP A 250 -2.73 17.69 -26.27
C ASP A 250 -1.71 16.74 -25.65
N PHE A 251 -1.42 16.93 -24.36
CA PHE A 251 -0.76 15.91 -23.55
C PHE A 251 -1.76 14.86 -23.11
N TYR A 252 -1.42 13.61 -23.39
CA TYR A 252 -2.19 12.43 -22.99
C TYR A 252 -1.35 11.60 -22.03
N HIS A 253 -2.00 10.81 -21.18
CA HIS A 253 -1.36 9.69 -20.54
C HIS A 253 -0.84 8.75 -21.63
N ILE A 254 0.44 8.40 -21.63
CA ILE A 254 1.00 7.50 -22.63
C ILE A 254 1.56 6.26 -21.94
N HIS A 255 1.15 5.09 -22.44
CA HIS A 255 1.81 3.82 -22.15
C HIS A 255 2.58 3.37 -23.39
N SER A 256 3.92 3.48 -23.34
CA SER A 256 4.80 3.34 -24.51
C SER A 256 4.51 4.36 -25.63
N ILE A 257 3.63 4.03 -26.59
CA ILE A 257 3.11 4.93 -27.63
C ILE A 257 1.57 4.96 -27.68
N ILE A 258 0.91 4.21 -26.80
CA ILE A 258 -0.55 4.07 -26.79
C ILE A 258 -1.12 5.22 -25.95
N PRO A 259 -1.89 6.15 -26.57
CA PRO A 259 -2.44 7.27 -25.83
C PRO A 259 -3.71 6.87 -25.07
N GLY A 260 -3.75 7.31 -23.82
CA GLY A 260 -4.85 7.17 -22.87
C GLY A 260 -5.61 8.48 -22.65
N TYR A 261 -5.88 8.79 -21.39
CA TYR A 261 -6.66 9.96 -20.97
C TYR A 261 -5.90 11.29 -21.09
N SER A 262 -6.60 12.38 -21.38
CA SER A 262 -5.98 13.71 -21.49
C SER A 262 -5.53 14.24 -20.13
N LEU A 263 -4.35 14.87 -20.06
CA LEU A 263 -3.86 15.54 -18.85
C LEU A 263 -4.83 16.62 -18.37
N SER A 264 -5.40 17.40 -19.29
CA SER A 264 -6.34 18.47 -18.94
C SER A 264 -7.65 17.92 -18.38
N ALA A 265 -8.13 16.79 -18.92
CA ALA A 265 -9.32 16.12 -18.42
C ALA A 265 -9.06 15.49 -17.04
N PHE A 266 -7.94 14.79 -16.88
CA PHE A 266 -7.47 14.23 -15.61
C PHE A 266 -7.44 15.30 -14.50
N LEU A 267 -6.78 16.43 -14.74
CA LEU A 267 -6.70 17.51 -13.77
C LEU A 267 -8.09 18.10 -13.47
N THR A 268 -8.93 18.30 -14.49
CA THR A 268 -10.31 18.79 -14.30
C THR A 268 -11.12 17.87 -13.38
N ASP A 269 -11.01 16.55 -13.57
CA ASP A 269 -11.72 15.57 -12.75
C ASP A 269 -11.20 15.56 -11.32
N VAL A 270 -9.87 15.57 -11.11
CA VAL A 270 -9.25 15.60 -9.78
C VAL A 270 -9.65 16.87 -9.02
N PHE A 271 -9.54 18.05 -9.63
CA PHE A 271 -9.95 19.30 -8.98
C PHE A 271 -11.45 19.32 -8.67
N GLY A 272 -12.28 18.93 -9.64
CA GLY A 272 -13.74 18.90 -9.47
C GLY A 272 -14.21 17.89 -8.42
N TRP A 273 -13.46 16.80 -8.26
CA TRP A 273 -13.71 15.82 -7.19
C TRP A 273 -13.26 16.37 -5.83
N LEU A 274 -12.09 17.00 -5.73
CA LEU A 274 -11.61 17.60 -4.47
C LEU A 274 -12.54 18.70 -3.96
N GLU A 275 -13.16 19.52 -4.82
CA GLU A 275 -14.15 20.51 -4.36
C GLU A 275 -15.34 19.89 -3.62
N LYS A 276 -15.70 18.65 -3.96
CA LYS A 276 -16.83 17.91 -3.36
C LYS A 276 -16.43 17.07 -2.15
N ASN A 277 -15.13 16.86 -1.93
CA ASN A 277 -14.60 15.98 -0.87
C ASN A 277 -13.60 16.78 -0.01
N PRO A 278 -14.09 17.60 0.95
CA PRO A 278 -13.30 18.62 1.65
C PRO A 278 -12.21 18.07 2.57
N THR A 279 -12.33 16.81 3.01
CA THR A 279 -11.38 16.13 3.90
C THR A 279 -10.25 15.43 3.15
N GLU A 280 -10.27 15.43 1.83
CA GLU A 280 -9.41 14.57 1.04
C GLU A 280 -8.27 15.38 0.39
N ILE A 281 -7.11 14.74 0.27
CA ILE A 281 -5.92 15.29 -0.38
C ILE A 281 -5.45 14.29 -1.43
N VAL A 282 -5.27 14.74 -2.66
CA VAL A 282 -4.76 13.91 -3.77
C VAL A 282 -3.30 14.26 -4.05
N VAL A 283 -2.49 13.22 -4.23
CA VAL A 283 -1.10 13.31 -4.67
C VAL A 283 -1.01 12.90 -6.13
N VAL A 284 -0.33 13.70 -6.94
CA VAL A 284 -0.06 13.39 -8.35
C VAL A 284 1.43 13.33 -8.58
N SER A 285 1.88 12.26 -9.22
CA SER A 285 3.24 12.14 -9.75
C SER A 285 3.16 12.12 -11.26
N LEU A 286 3.54 13.24 -11.89
CA LEU A 286 3.79 13.25 -13.33
C LEU A 286 5.12 12.57 -13.63
N ASN A 287 5.13 11.62 -14.54
CA ASN A 287 6.27 10.72 -14.76
C ASN A 287 6.51 10.39 -16.24
N GLY A 288 7.77 10.29 -16.65
CA GLY A 288 8.19 9.95 -18.03
C GLY A 288 8.65 8.49 -18.18
N GLN A 289 8.70 7.72 -17.10
CA GLN A 289 9.16 6.33 -17.12
C GLN A 289 8.27 5.47 -18.04
N GLY A 290 8.90 4.67 -18.91
CA GLY A 290 8.17 3.77 -19.81
C GLY A 290 7.61 4.44 -21.08
N LEU A 291 7.89 5.73 -21.30
CA LEU A 291 7.60 6.40 -22.56
C LEU A 291 8.60 5.98 -23.64
N SER A 292 8.15 5.86 -24.89
CA SER A 292 9.05 5.71 -26.04
C SER A 292 9.84 7.00 -26.26
N ASP A 293 11.10 6.90 -26.72
CA ASP A 293 11.96 8.04 -27.11
C ASP A 293 11.31 9.03 -28.11
N SER A 294 10.29 8.57 -28.83
CA SER A 294 9.54 9.40 -29.79
C SER A 294 8.49 10.31 -29.15
N ILE A 295 8.18 10.09 -27.87
CA ILE A 295 7.21 10.87 -27.10
C ILE A 295 7.88 12.12 -26.55
N ILE A 296 7.20 13.26 -26.69
CA ILE A 296 7.69 14.53 -26.17
C ILE A 296 7.06 14.76 -24.80
N GLU A 297 7.88 14.73 -23.75
CA GLU A 297 7.47 15.12 -22.40
C GLU A 297 7.17 16.63 -22.33
N PRO A 298 6.19 17.05 -21.50
CA PRO A 298 5.88 18.47 -21.33
C PRO A 298 7.02 19.22 -20.63
N THR A 299 7.22 20.49 -20.99
CA THR A 299 8.14 21.37 -20.23
C THR A 299 7.50 21.86 -18.94
N LYS A 300 8.32 22.44 -18.06
CA LYS A 300 7.85 23.10 -16.83
C LYS A 300 6.78 24.14 -17.12
N GLU A 301 7.03 25.01 -18.09
CA GLU A 301 6.15 26.13 -18.43
C GLU A 301 4.82 25.65 -19.00
N GLU A 302 4.82 24.58 -19.80
CA GLU A 302 3.61 23.95 -20.31
C GLU A 302 2.78 23.36 -19.16
N LEU A 303 3.40 22.64 -18.23
CA LEU A 303 2.71 22.10 -17.06
C LEU A 303 2.15 23.20 -16.16
N GLU A 304 2.94 24.22 -15.83
CA GLU A 304 2.50 25.36 -15.02
C GLU A 304 1.32 26.07 -15.66
N SER A 305 1.36 26.28 -16.98
CA SER A 305 0.27 26.91 -17.74
C SER A 305 -1.01 26.08 -17.71
N ILE A 306 -0.93 24.78 -18.04
CA ILE A 306 -2.08 23.86 -18.06
C ILE A 306 -2.70 23.77 -16.67
N VAL A 307 -1.87 23.53 -15.65
CA VAL A 307 -2.34 23.34 -14.28
C VAL A 307 -2.94 24.63 -13.72
N SER A 308 -2.32 25.79 -13.97
CA SER A 308 -2.88 27.08 -13.53
C SER A 308 -4.20 27.39 -14.22
N ALA A 309 -4.30 27.15 -15.54
CA ALA A 309 -5.53 27.38 -16.29
C ALA A 309 -6.70 26.54 -15.77
N ILE A 310 -6.44 25.31 -15.34
CA ILE A 310 -7.46 24.42 -14.78
C ILE A 310 -7.77 24.81 -13.33
N ASN A 311 -6.74 25.01 -12.50
CA ASN A 311 -6.91 25.38 -11.09
C ASN A 311 -7.74 26.66 -10.93
N ASN A 312 -7.54 27.66 -11.80
CA ASN A 312 -8.31 28.92 -11.77
C ASN A 312 -9.84 28.76 -11.96
N ARG A 313 -10.31 27.57 -12.33
CA ARG A 313 -11.74 27.23 -12.44
C ARG A 313 -12.33 26.79 -11.09
N PHE A 314 -11.49 26.55 -10.09
CA PHE A 314 -11.84 26.02 -8.77
C PHE A 314 -11.34 27.00 -7.70
N THR A 315 -12.09 27.18 -6.63
CA THR A 315 -11.83 28.28 -5.67
C THR A 315 -11.30 27.82 -4.32
N SER A 316 -11.52 26.55 -4.00
CA SER A 316 -11.20 25.98 -2.68
C SER A 316 -9.93 25.13 -2.65
N ILE A 317 -9.26 24.97 -3.80
CA ILE A 317 -8.10 24.09 -3.94
C ILE A 317 -6.84 24.93 -4.18
N LYS A 318 -5.84 24.70 -3.34
CA LYS A 318 -4.47 25.16 -3.55
C LYS A 318 -3.59 23.95 -3.87
N ILE A 319 -2.58 24.24 -4.66
CA ILE A 319 -1.57 23.27 -5.05
C ILE A 319 -0.44 23.28 -4.02
N GLY A 320 -0.03 22.10 -3.56
CA GLY A 320 1.15 21.89 -2.73
C GLY A 320 2.25 21.11 -3.45
N ASN A 321 3.38 20.94 -2.78
CA ASN A 321 4.53 20.19 -3.27
C ASN A 321 5.24 19.42 -2.13
N SER A 322 6.44 18.92 -2.37
CA SER A 322 7.23 18.16 -1.40
C SER A 322 7.51 18.89 -0.08
N SER A 323 7.56 20.23 -0.07
CA SER A 323 7.76 21.01 1.15
C SER A 323 6.57 20.94 2.12
N ASP A 324 5.38 20.64 1.61
CA ASP A 324 4.14 20.55 2.40
C ASP A 324 4.00 19.21 3.15
N LEU A 325 4.83 18.21 2.85
CA LEU A 325 4.74 16.87 3.48
C LEU A 325 5.02 16.89 5.00
N ASN A 326 5.71 17.92 5.50
CA ASN A 326 5.96 18.11 6.93
C ASN A 326 4.81 18.83 7.65
N ALA A 327 3.90 19.47 6.91
CA ALA A 327 2.73 20.11 7.52
C ALA A 327 1.78 19.04 8.06
N SER A 328 1.02 19.39 9.10
CA SER A 328 -0.01 18.49 9.62
C SER A 328 -1.16 18.36 8.62
N TYR A 329 -1.88 17.23 8.69
CA TYR A 329 -3.09 17.03 7.88
C TYR A 329 -4.10 18.17 8.07
N ASP A 330 -4.38 18.59 9.31
CA ASP A 330 -5.33 19.69 9.57
C ASP A 330 -4.86 21.04 8.98
N ASN A 331 -3.55 21.31 8.97
CA ASN A 331 -3.02 22.52 8.35
C ASN A 331 -3.23 22.49 6.84
N LEU A 332 -2.98 21.35 6.18
CA LEU A 332 -3.19 21.21 4.74
C LEU A 332 -4.67 21.37 4.37
N ILE A 333 -5.58 20.75 5.14
CA ILE A 333 -7.02 20.88 4.94
C ILE A 333 -7.48 22.34 5.13
N SER A 334 -7.10 22.98 6.24
CA SER A 334 -7.50 24.36 6.54
C SER A 334 -6.91 25.39 5.57
N GLU A 335 -5.69 25.18 5.07
CA GLU A 335 -5.09 26.04 4.05
C GLU A 335 -5.66 25.81 2.64
N GLY A 336 -6.38 24.69 2.44
CA GLY A 336 -6.90 24.24 1.16
C GLY A 336 -5.86 23.59 0.25
N LYS A 337 -4.66 23.24 0.76
CA LYS A 337 -3.59 22.57 0.00
C LYS A 337 -3.90 21.09 -0.19
N ARG A 338 -4.78 20.80 -1.14
CA ARG A 338 -5.41 19.48 -1.30
C ARG A 338 -5.06 18.75 -2.60
N LEU A 339 -4.27 19.38 -3.48
CA LEU A 339 -3.62 18.72 -4.61
C LEU A 339 -2.11 18.90 -4.50
N ILE A 340 -1.37 17.82 -4.24
CA ILE A 340 0.09 17.86 -4.05
C ILE A 340 0.78 17.20 -5.23
N PHE A 341 1.73 17.90 -5.87
CA PHE A 341 2.56 17.33 -6.93
C PHE A 341 3.89 16.81 -6.37
N LEU A 342 4.22 15.56 -6.70
CA LEU A 342 5.49 14.89 -6.40
C LEU A 342 6.09 14.33 -7.71
N ASN A 343 6.41 15.21 -8.65
CA ASN A 343 6.73 14.84 -10.03
C ASN A 343 8.13 14.25 -10.19
N GLN A 344 8.31 13.51 -11.29
CA GLN A 344 9.58 12.89 -11.70
C GLN A 344 10.13 13.50 -13.01
N LEU A 345 9.46 14.52 -13.57
CA LEU A 345 9.81 15.14 -14.85
C LEU A 345 9.77 16.67 -14.81
N ALA A 346 10.33 17.28 -15.86
CA ALA A 346 10.22 18.69 -16.19
C ALA A 346 10.71 19.70 -15.12
N ASP A 347 11.55 19.29 -14.16
CA ASP A 347 12.05 20.16 -13.07
C ASP A 347 10.94 20.96 -12.33
N TRP A 348 9.70 20.46 -12.36
CA TRP A 348 8.53 21.11 -11.81
C TRP A 348 7.98 20.30 -10.65
N ASN A 349 8.12 20.81 -9.41
CA ASN A 349 7.81 20.07 -8.19
C ASN A 349 8.51 18.70 -8.14
N LEU A 350 9.78 18.66 -8.56
CA LEU A 350 10.58 17.44 -8.61
C LEU A 350 10.72 16.83 -7.20
N ALA A 351 10.33 15.57 -7.06
CA ALA A 351 10.34 14.85 -5.78
C ALA A 351 10.84 13.42 -5.98
N PRO A 352 12.15 13.16 -5.86
CA PRO A 352 12.69 11.82 -6.12
C PRO A 352 12.08 10.75 -5.20
N LYS A 353 11.52 9.68 -5.79
CA LYS A 353 10.97 8.54 -5.06
C LYS A 353 12.02 7.50 -4.65
N TYR A 354 11.82 6.88 -3.48
CA TYR A 354 12.44 5.62 -3.10
C TYR A 354 11.53 4.48 -3.55
N ASP A 355 11.87 3.86 -4.67
CA ASP A 355 11.00 2.93 -5.38
C ASP A 355 11.47 1.48 -5.16
N SER A 356 10.54 0.55 -4.95
CA SER A 356 10.83 -0.88 -4.88
C SER A 356 11.08 -1.51 -6.25
N TYR A 357 10.76 -0.79 -7.34
CA TYR A 357 10.85 -1.28 -8.70
C TYR A 357 12.26 -1.56 -9.21
N SER A 358 12.38 -2.64 -9.96
CA SER A 358 13.49 -2.92 -10.88
C SER A 358 12.99 -3.80 -12.02
N ASP A 359 13.50 -3.64 -13.24
CA ASP A 359 13.11 -4.50 -14.36
C ASP A 359 13.38 -5.99 -14.07
N ALA A 360 14.45 -6.27 -13.32
CA ALA A 360 14.85 -7.64 -12.97
C ALA A 360 13.87 -8.35 -12.04
N ASP A 361 13.22 -7.63 -11.13
CA ASP A 361 12.25 -8.23 -10.19
C ASP A 361 10.81 -8.14 -10.71
N TYR A 362 10.46 -7.10 -11.46
CA TYR A 362 9.08 -6.79 -11.84
C TYR A 362 8.71 -7.31 -13.22
N SER A 363 9.66 -7.70 -14.07
CA SER A 363 9.37 -8.50 -15.26
C SER A 363 9.10 -9.96 -14.86
N THR A 364 7.91 -10.21 -14.31
CA THR A 364 7.54 -11.49 -13.73
C THR A 364 6.05 -11.76 -13.82
N LEU A 365 5.68 -13.03 -13.62
CA LEU A 365 4.31 -13.48 -13.36
C LEU A 365 4.16 -14.09 -11.96
N ASN A 366 5.23 -14.04 -11.15
CA ASN A 366 5.28 -14.65 -9.82
C ASN A 366 5.24 -13.55 -8.74
N PRO A 367 4.19 -13.49 -7.91
CA PRO A 367 4.08 -12.46 -6.87
C PRO A 367 5.17 -12.54 -5.80
N GLU A 368 5.83 -13.69 -5.61
CA GLU A 368 6.93 -13.81 -4.64
C GLU A 368 8.14 -12.94 -5.00
N ASN A 369 8.36 -12.66 -6.30
CA ASN A 369 9.41 -11.75 -6.72
C ASN A 369 9.11 -10.31 -6.24
N ILE A 370 7.84 -9.91 -6.26
CA ILE A 370 7.40 -8.62 -5.72
C ILE A 370 7.63 -8.58 -4.21
N ILE A 371 7.21 -9.61 -3.47
CA ILE A 371 7.45 -9.70 -2.02
C ILE A 371 8.95 -9.57 -1.71
N ASN A 372 9.82 -10.24 -2.47
CA ASN A 372 11.27 -10.14 -2.29
C ASN A 372 11.79 -8.73 -2.57
N ALA A 373 11.23 -8.02 -3.56
CA ALA A 373 11.56 -6.63 -3.81
C ALA A 373 11.11 -5.70 -2.68
N LEU A 374 9.88 -5.88 -2.19
CA LEU A 374 9.34 -5.09 -1.08
C LEU A 374 10.17 -5.25 0.19
N LYS A 375 10.65 -6.46 0.50
CA LYS A 375 11.54 -6.74 1.65
C LYS A 375 12.87 -5.99 1.61
N ARG A 376 13.29 -5.47 0.45
CA ARG A 376 14.53 -4.67 0.32
C ARG A 376 14.34 -3.19 0.63
N ILE A 377 13.09 -2.73 0.80
CA ILE A 377 12.82 -1.39 1.32
C ILE A 377 13.22 -1.32 2.79
N ASN A 378 14.04 -0.34 3.14
CA ASN A 378 14.58 -0.14 4.48
C ASN A 378 14.02 1.15 5.11
N PRO A 379 13.74 1.17 6.44
CA PRO A 379 13.38 2.40 7.15
C PRO A 379 14.38 3.57 7.00
N ALA A 380 15.64 3.28 6.66
CA ALA A 380 16.65 4.26 6.29
C ALA A 380 16.74 4.38 4.75
N PRO A 381 16.03 5.33 4.11
CA PRO A 381 16.05 5.50 2.66
C PRO A 381 17.39 6.10 2.20
N PRO A 382 17.75 5.93 0.92
CA PRO A 382 18.83 6.70 0.30
C PRO A 382 18.64 8.21 0.48
N ALA A 383 19.74 8.97 0.53
CA ALA A 383 19.69 10.42 0.69
C ALA A 383 18.89 11.09 -0.45
N GLY A 384 18.13 12.14 -0.12
CA GLY A 384 17.39 12.96 -1.09
C GLY A 384 16.06 12.38 -1.56
N LYS A 385 15.61 11.24 -1.01
CA LYS A 385 14.29 10.66 -1.32
C LYS A 385 13.19 11.38 -0.54
N VAL A 386 12.07 11.64 -1.20
CA VAL A 386 10.95 12.45 -0.68
C VAL A 386 9.74 11.61 -0.27
N TYR A 387 9.53 10.49 -0.93
CA TYR A 387 8.46 9.52 -0.63
C TYR A 387 8.89 8.12 -1.03
N THR A 388 8.20 7.10 -0.52
CA THR A 388 8.46 5.70 -0.81
C THR A 388 7.34 5.13 -1.66
N VAL A 389 7.69 4.35 -2.69
CA VAL A 389 6.74 3.64 -3.54
C VAL A 389 6.98 2.14 -3.39
N LEU A 390 5.95 1.44 -2.92
CA LEU A 390 5.86 -0.02 -2.93
C LEU A 390 4.98 -0.41 -4.12
N GLN A 391 5.61 -0.92 -5.17
CA GLN A 391 4.94 -1.42 -6.36
C GLN A 391 4.39 -2.82 -6.10
N LEU A 392 3.08 -3.00 -6.27
CA LEU A 392 2.34 -4.22 -5.96
C LEU A 392 1.90 -5.00 -7.21
N GLN A 393 2.05 -4.38 -8.36
CA GLN A 393 1.86 -4.90 -9.70
C GLN A 393 3.17 -5.41 -10.30
N ASP A 394 3.08 -6.13 -11.42
CA ASP A 394 4.23 -6.53 -12.24
C ASP A 394 4.33 -5.70 -13.53
N THR A 395 5.25 -6.11 -14.40
CA THR A 395 5.27 -5.77 -15.81
C THR A 395 5.11 -7.05 -16.63
N ALA A 396 4.01 -7.79 -16.43
CA ALA A 396 3.76 -9.10 -17.05
C ALA A 396 4.00 -9.12 -18.57
N THR A 397 3.72 -8.01 -19.27
CA THR A 397 3.99 -7.86 -20.71
C THR A 397 5.47 -8.08 -21.08
N ASN A 398 6.40 -7.76 -20.19
CA ASN A 398 7.84 -8.01 -20.37
C ASN A 398 8.26 -9.44 -20.00
N ALA A 399 7.43 -10.17 -19.25
CA ALA A 399 7.72 -11.52 -18.77
C ALA A 399 7.27 -12.61 -19.75
N ILE A 400 6.48 -12.26 -20.77
CA ILE A 400 5.85 -13.23 -21.68
C ILE A 400 6.38 -13.17 -23.11
N SER A 401 6.18 -14.27 -23.84
CA SER A 401 6.34 -14.27 -25.29
C SER A 401 5.12 -13.65 -25.98
N ILE A 402 5.24 -12.38 -26.39
CA ILE A 402 4.19 -11.65 -27.12
C ILE A 402 3.77 -12.37 -28.42
N PRO A 403 4.69 -12.88 -29.27
CA PRO A 403 4.28 -13.63 -30.46
C PRO A 403 3.46 -14.89 -30.13
N ALA A 404 3.81 -15.62 -29.05
CA ALA A 404 3.03 -16.79 -28.62
C ALA A 404 1.64 -16.37 -28.12
N TYR A 405 1.55 -15.31 -27.33
CA TYR A 405 0.28 -14.74 -26.88
C TYR A 405 -0.61 -14.31 -28.07
N ILE A 406 -0.05 -13.65 -29.08
CA ILE A 406 -0.77 -13.24 -30.30
C ILE A 406 -1.35 -14.45 -31.06
N SER A 407 -0.74 -15.63 -30.95
CA SER A 407 -1.27 -16.82 -31.63
C SER A 407 -2.57 -17.34 -31.00
N GLU A 408 -2.80 -17.09 -29.71
CA GLU A 408 -3.99 -17.56 -28.98
C GLU A 408 -5.01 -16.46 -28.68
N PHE A 409 -4.63 -15.18 -28.59
CA PHE A 409 -5.58 -14.13 -28.15
C PHE A 409 -6.82 -13.98 -29.07
N LEU A 410 -6.73 -14.49 -30.31
CA LEU A 410 -7.82 -14.47 -31.27
C LEU A 410 -9.00 -15.35 -30.87
N SER A 411 -8.78 -16.39 -30.08
CA SER A 411 -9.84 -17.27 -29.56
C SER A 411 -10.38 -16.83 -28.20
N LEU A 412 -9.79 -15.81 -27.58
CA LEU A 412 -10.19 -15.32 -26.25
C LEU A 412 -11.18 -14.16 -26.36
N SER A 413 -11.99 -13.98 -25.32
CA SER A 413 -12.90 -12.82 -25.12
C SER A 413 -12.12 -11.53 -24.86
N ASP A 414 -12.82 -10.41 -24.67
CA ASP A 414 -12.22 -9.10 -24.34
C ASP A 414 -11.84 -8.96 -22.87
N ALA A 415 -12.14 -9.96 -22.03
CA ALA A 415 -11.65 -10.03 -20.66
C ALA A 415 -10.26 -10.65 -20.52
N SER A 416 -9.70 -11.28 -21.57
CA SER A 416 -8.32 -11.74 -21.49
C SER A 416 -7.40 -10.52 -21.53
N SER A 417 -6.59 -10.27 -20.51
CA SER A 417 -5.56 -9.23 -20.51
C SER A 417 -4.32 -9.77 -19.82
N VAL A 418 -3.13 -9.45 -20.33
CA VAL A 418 -1.86 -9.92 -19.74
C VAL A 418 -1.74 -9.40 -18.31
N LEU A 419 -2.05 -8.12 -18.10
CA LEU A 419 -2.01 -7.45 -16.80
C LEU A 419 -3.13 -7.93 -15.87
N MET A 420 -4.32 -8.20 -16.42
CA MET A 420 -5.44 -8.74 -15.61
C MET A 420 -5.18 -10.18 -15.13
N SER A 421 -4.36 -10.95 -15.86
CA SER A 421 -4.04 -12.35 -15.52
C SER A 421 -3.27 -12.51 -14.20
N THR A 422 -2.65 -11.44 -13.72
CA THR A 422 -1.82 -11.45 -12.51
C THR A 422 -2.50 -10.75 -11.34
N LYS A 423 -3.54 -9.91 -11.58
CA LYS A 423 -4.24 -9.15 -10.54
C LYS A 423 -4.63 -9.99 -9.33
N LEU A 424 -5.37 -11.09 -9.54
CA LEU A 424 -5.84 -11.93 -8.43
C LEU A 424 -4.69 -12.60 -7.66
N SER A 425 -3.70 -13.14 -8.37
CA SER A 425 -2.59 -13.86 -7.73
C SER A 425 -1.64 -12.91 -7.01
N PHE A 426 -1.52 -11.67 -7.47
CA PHE A 426 -0.70 -10.65 -6.85
C PHE A 426 -1.39 -10.06 -5.63
N ASP A 427 -2.63 -9.59 -5.76
CA ASP A 427 -3.34 -8.98 -4.63
C ASP A 427 -3.44 -9.96 -3.44
N LYS A 428 -3.80 -11.23 -3.68
CA LYS A 428 -3.93 -12.23 -2.60
C LYS A 428 -2.61 -12.45 -1.83
N THR A 429 -1.48 -12.09 -2.41
CA THR A 429 -0.14 -12.25 -1.83
C THR A 429 0.40 -10.93 -1.27
N THR A 430 0.36 -9.85 -2.07
CA THR A 430 0.96 -8.57 -1.72
C THR A 430 0.12 -7.79 -0.72
N TYR A 431 -1.21 -7.85 -0.77
CA TYR A 431 -2.09 -7.07 0.11
C TYR A 431 -1.97 -7.50 1.58
N PRO A 432 -2.07 -8.81 1.92
CA PRO A 432 -1.82 -9.25 3.29
C PRO A 432 -0.39 -8.93 3.75
N TRP A 433 0.60 -8.98 2.84
CA TRP A 433 1.97 -8.66 3.21
C TRP A 433 2.14 -7.18 3.56
N VAL A 434 1.65 -6.24 2.75
CA VAL A 434 1.77 -4.81 3.06
C VAL A 434 1.00 -4.43 4.33
N LEU A 435 -0.20 -4.99 4.53
CA LEU A 435 -0.99 -4.74 5.75
C LEU A 435 -0.24 -5.12 7.04
N ASN A 436 0.57 -6.18 6.97
CA ASN A 436 1.31 -6.69 8.13
C ASN A 436 2.71 -6.09 8.30
N ASN A 437 3.33 -5.58 7.23
CA ASN A 437 4.75 -5.22 7.23
C ASN A 437 5.04 -3.75 6.92
N ALA A 438 4.20 -3.08 6.12
CA ALA A 438 4.53 -1.78 5.53
C ALA A 438 4.77 -0.69 6.58
N ALA A 439 4.01 -0.67 7.69
CA ALA A 439 4.20 0.29 8.76
C ALA A 439 5.61 0.21 9.39
N GLN A 440 6.19 -0.98 9.46
CA GLN A 440 7.49 -1.24 10.11
C GLN A 440 8.67 -0.98 9.17
N ILE A 441 8.57 -1.40 7.91
CA ILE A 441 9.69 -1.37 6.95
C ILE A 441 9.81 -0.02 6.24
N ALA A 442 8.72 0.72 6.11
CA ALA A 442 8.76 1.95 5.34
C ALA A 442 9.39 3.08 6.18
N PRO A 443 10.16 3.99 5.54
CA PRO A 443 10.71 5.15 6.23
C PRO A 443 9.65 5.89 7.02
N ARG A 444 9.98 6.23 8.27
CA ARG A 444 9.01 6.86 9.16
C ARG A 444 8.64 8.25 8.68
N ASN A 445 9.61 9.01 8.17
CA ASN A 445 9.47 10.42 7.80
C ASN A 445 9.12 10.64 6.32
N LEU A 446 8.76 9.60 5.57
CA LEU A 446 8.34 9.70 4.18
C LEU A 446 6.94 9.08 4.01
N PRO A 447 6.05 9.68 3.20
CA PRO A 447 4.80 9.03 2.84
C PRO A 447 5.08 7.76 2.04
N VAL A 448 4.16 6.80 2.12
CA VAL A 448 4.28 5.49 1.48
C VAL A 448 3.16 5.33 0.47
N ILE A 449 3.50 4.97 -0.76
CA ILE A 449 2.53 4.72 -1.82
C ILE A 449 2.47 3.21 -2.05
N PHE A 450 1.26 2.66 -2.07
CA PHE A 450 1.02 1.31 -2.57
C PHE A 450 0.50 1.44 -3.99
N LEU A 451 1.37 1.22 -4.98
CA LEU A 451 1.07 1.45 -6.38
C LEU A 451 0.62 0.14 -7.02
N ASN A 452 -0.54 0.10 -7.69
CA ASN A 452 -1.04 -1.12 -8.31
C ASN A 452 -1.77 -0.85 -9.64
N ASP A 453 -1.83 -1.88 -10.48
CA ASP A 453 -2.77 -1.96 -11.59
C ASP A 453 -4.18 -2.23 -11.04
N PHE A 454 -5.19 -1.75 -11.78
CA PHE A 454 -6.62 -1.86 -11.47
C PHE A 454 -6.91 -1.50 -10.00
N VAL A 455 -6.57 -0.26 -9.63
CA VAL A 455 -6.68 0.24 -8.25
C VAL A 455 -8.09 0.00 -7.70
N ASP A 456 -8.17 -0.42 -6.44
CA ASP A 456 -9.42 -0.86 -5.84
C ASP A 456 -9.60 -0.40 -4.39
N ASN A 457 -10.81 -0.66 -3.89
CA ASN A 457 -11.25 -0.26 -2.57
C ASN A 457 -10.65 -1.07 -1.42
N ASN A 458 -10.16 -2.30 -1.67
CA ASN A 458 -9.42 -3.05 -0.66
C ASN A 458 -8.03 -2.42 -0.43
N LEU A 459 -7.35 -2.00 -1.50
CA LEU A 459 -6.09 -1.28 -1.37
C LEU A 459 -6.25 0.00 -0.55
N ALA A 460 -7.34 0.76 -0.76
CA ALA A 460 -7.64 1.95 0.04
C ALA A 460 -7.87 1.62 1.52
N LEU A 461 -8.57 0.53 1.83
CA LEU A 461 -8.80 0.09 3.20
C LEU A 461 -7.47 -0.28 3.89
N ILE A 462 -6.61 -1.00 3.18
CA ILE A 462 -5.27 -1.36 3.65
C ILE A 462 -4.44 -0.11 3.89
N SER A 463 -4.43 0.85 2.97
CA SER A 463 -3.74 2.13 3.13
C SER A 463 -4.23 2.93 4.34
N SER A 464 -5.54 2.96 4.60
CA SER A 464 -6.12 3.54 5.81
C SER A 464 -5.60 2.84 7.07
N ASN A 465 -5.63 1.50 7.09
CA ASN A 465 -5.17 0.72 8.24
C ASN A 465 -3.66 0.92 8.49
N VAL A 466 -2.83 0.88 7.45
CA VAL A 466 -1.39 1.12 7.58
C VAL A 466 -1.09 2.55 8.02
N THR A 467 -1.87 3.54 7.58
CA THR A 467 -1.75 4.92 8.08
C THR A 467 -1.96 4.97 9.59
N LEU A 468 -3.03 4.33 10.08
CA LEU A 468 -3.31 4.27 11.53
C LEU A 468 -2.21 3.51 12.30
N GLN A 469 -1.74 2.38 11.77
CA GLN A 469 -0.61 1.64 12.36
C GLN A 469 0.66 2.49 12.45
N ARG A 470 0.96 3.31 11.42
CA ARG A 470 2.12 4.22 11.41
C ARG A 470 2.00 5.30 12.47
N ILE A 471 0.80 5.83 12.70
CA ILE A 471 0.53 6.77 13.80
C ILE A 471 0.68 6.06 15.15
N GLU A 472 0.07 4.89 15.34
CA GLU A 472 0.17 4.13 16.59
C GLU A 472 1.62 3.75 16.95
N GLN A 473 2.45 3.39 15.97
CA GLN A 473 3.87 3.11 16.21
C GLN A 473 4.68 4.36 16.61
N ARG A 474 4.16 5.56 16.32
CA ARG A 474 4.78 6.84 16.71
C ARG A 474 4.25 7.34 18.04
N THR A 475 2.95 7.20 18.30
CA THR A 475 2.29 7.65 19.53
C THR A 475 2.25 6.60 20.63
N GLY A 476 2.61 5.36 20.30
CA GLY A 476 2.67 4.23 21.23
C GLY A 476 3.90 4.33 22.10
N TYR A 477 3.69 4.28 23.41
CA TYR A 477 4.77 4.29 24.40
C TYR A 477 4.50 3.27 25.50
N PHE A 478 5.58 2.86 26.15
CA PHE A 478 5.55 2.05 27.34
C PHE A 478 5.86 2.92 28.55
N THR A 479 5.20 2.62 29.66
CA THR A 479 5.54 3.15 30.98
C THR A 479 5.95 1.99 31.86
N ILE A 480 6.99 2.18 32.66
CA ILE A 480 7.52 1.17 33.57
C ILE A 480 7.27 1.67 35.00
N GLU A 481 6.22 1.16 35.64
CA GLU A 481 5.83 1.51 37.02
C GLU A 481 6.42 0.50 38.01
N SER A 482 6.89 0.97 39.16
CA SER A 482 7.24 0.07 40.27
C SER A 482 5.99 -0.63 40.79
N LEU A 483 6.05 -1.96 40.97
CA LEU A 483 4.95 -2.68 41.60
C LEU A 483 4.86 -2.36 43.11
N ASN A 484 6.01 -2.18 43.77
CA ASN A 484 6.09 -1.93 45.21
C ASN A 484 5.77 -0.47 45.58
N PHE A 485 6.13 0.50 44.72
CA PHE A 485 5.86 1.91 44.93
C PHE A 485 4.83 2.43 43.92
N LYS A 486 3.57 2.52 44.35
CA LYS A 486 2.46 2.95 43.49
C LYS A 486 2.67 4.36 42.94
N ASN A 487 2.32 4.56 41.67
CA ASN A 487 2.50 5.83 40.94
C ASN A 487 3.96 6.29 40.86
N VAL A 488 4.93 5.40 41.03
CA VAL A 488 6.35 5.70 40.85
C VAL A 488 6.85 5.02 39.58
N PHE A 489 7.25 5.83 38.61
CA PHE A 489 7.65 5.38 37.27
C PHE A 489 9.16 5.54 37.07
N LEU A 490 9.75 4.64 36.28
CA LEU A 490 11.09 4.80 35.76
C LEU A 490 11.17 6.08 34.92
N ARG A 491 12.22 6.87 35.12
CA ARG A 491 12.48 8.14 34.43
C ARG A 491 13.86 8.11 33.79
N ILE A 492 13.96 8.50 32.52
CA ILE A 492 15.22 8.68 31.80
C ILE A 492 15.39 10.13 31.38
N ASP A 493 16.44 10.76 31.89
CA ASP A 493 16.94 12.06 31.43
C ASP A 493 18.23 11.83 30.65
N GLY A 494 18.09 11.75 29.32
CA GLY A 494 19.18 11.53 28.39
C GLY A 494 19.93 12.81 28.01
N SER A 495 19.81 13.88 28.79
CA SER A 495 20.62 15.07 28.56
C SER A 495 22.10 14.83 28.89
N GLY A 496 23.01 15.55 28.23
CA GLY A 496 24.43 15.60 28.58
C GLY A 496 25.40 14.84 27.69
N SER A 497 24.96 14.14 26.63
CA SER A 497 25.86 13.58 25.60
C SER A 497 25.18 13.47 24.23
N ASN A 498 25.97 13.57 23.17
CA ASN A 498 25.58 13.32 21.78
C ASN A 498 26.42 12.21 21.11
N GLN A 499 27.14 11.42 21.90
CA GLN A 499 28.02 10.35 21.45
C GLN A 499 28.12 9.21 22.47
N GLN A 500 28.60 8.06 22.02
CA GLN A 500 28.90 6.90 22.87
C GLN A 500 29.82 7.28 24.02
N ASN A 501 29.51 6.80 25.22
CA ASN A 501 30.35 6.99 26.40
C ASN A 501 30.57 5.65 27.12
N PRO A 502 31.82 5.16 27.28
CA PRO A 502 32.09 3.90 27.98
C PRO A 502 31.52 3.84 29.41
N ALA A 503 31.44 4.97 30.10
CA ALA A 503 30.84 5.07 31.44
C ALA A 503 29.32 5.25 31.43
N GLY A 504 28.71 5.40 30.26
CA GLY A 504 27.34 5.88 30.07
C GLY A 504 27.22 7.39 30.32
N PHE A 505 26.01 7.93 30.18
CA PHE A 505 25.69 9.33 30.45
C PHE A 505 24.26 9.48 30.96
N GLY A 506 23.85 10.71 31.25
CA GLY A 506 22.47 11.01 31.63
C GLY A 506 22.13 10.48 33.02
N THR A 507 20.88 10.68 33.42
CA THR A 507 20.36 10.24 34.72
C THR A 507 19.19 9.29 34.51
N VAL A 508 19.25 8.14 35.18
CA VAL A 508 18.11 7.25 35.30
C VAL A 508 17.71 7.18 36.76
N ASN A 509 16.47 7.60 37.03
CA ASN A 509 15.89 7.65 38.36
C ASN A 509 14.40 7.37 38.25
N ALA A 510 13.58 7.88 39.16
CA ALA A 510 12.14 7.68 39.15
C ALA A 510 11.36 9.00 39.29
N GLN A 511 10.06 8.95 39.03
CA GLN A 511 9.15 10.09 39.12
C GLN A 511 7.81 9.67 39.74
N TYR A 512 7.23 10.54 40.56
CA TYR A 512 5.88 10.35 41.10
C TYR A 512 4.81 10.89 40.15
N GLY A 513 3.65 10.24 40.12
CA GLY A 513 2.46 10.77 39.45
C GLY A 513 2.33 10.29 38.00
N PRO A 514 1.37 10.85 37.22
CA PRO A 514 1.15 10.39 35.86
C PRO A 514 2.43 10.53 35.01
N PRO A 515 2.77 9.54 34.17
CA PRO A 515 3.95 9.58 33.32
C PRO A 515 4.00 10.83 32.43
N GLY A 516 5.09 11.60 32.55
CA GLY A 516 5.43 12.71 31.65
C GLY A 516 6.38 12.24 30.55
N GLU A 517 6.96 13.18 29.80
CA GLU A 517 7.79 12.86 28.63
C GLU A 517 9.00 11.95 28.93
N TYR A 518 9.56 12.04 30.14
CA TYR A 518 10.80 11.33 30.49
C TYR A 518 10.52 9.93 31.03
N GLU A 519 9.25 9.59 31.26
CA GLU A 519 8.77 8.29 31.73
C GLU A 519 8.11 7.46 30.61
N LYS A 520 8.20 7.95 29.36
CA LYS A 520 7.69 7.29 28.16
C LYS A 520 8.82 6.63 27.37
N PHE A 521 8.65 5.35 27.05
CA PHE A 521 9.68 4.52 26.41
C PHE A 521 9.18 3.83 25.14
N SER A 522 10.09 3.48 24.24
CA SER A 522 9.87 2.36 23.33
C SER A 522 10.64 1.15 23.82
N ILE A 523 10.00 -0.02 23.81
CA ILE A 523 10.65 -1.30 24.07
C ILE A 523 10.81 -2.01 22.72
N GLU A 524 12.07 -2.20 22.31
CA GLU A 524 12.46 -2.82 21.04
C GLU A 524 12.96 -4.24 21.32
N THR A 525 12.16 -5.25 20.98
CA THR A 525 12.47 -6.66 21.22
C THR A 525 12.85 -7.37 19.91
N ASP A 526 13.96 -8.09 19.90
CA ASP A 526 14.41 -8.88 18.76
C ASP A 526 13.88 -10.33 18.78
N GLU A 527 14.18 -11.09 17.72
CA GLU A 527 13.76 -12.49 17.54
C GLU A 527 14.23 -13.45 18.64
N ASN A 528 15.22 -13.08 19.44
CA ASN A 528 15.74 -13.87 20.55
C ASN A 528 15.16 -13.44 21.91
N ASN A 529 14.05 -12.69 21.90
CA ASN A 529 13.43 -12.08 23.09
C ASN A 529 14.36 -11.14 23.86
N VAL A 530 15.39 -10.57 23.20
CA VAL A 530 16.26 -9.57 23.80
C VAL A 530 15.70 -8.19 23.53
N SER A 531 15.46 -7.44 24.60
CA SER A 531 14.81 -6.13 24.57
C SER A 531 15.79 -4.99 24.84
N ARG A 532 15.52 -3.83 24.23
CA ARG A 532 16.19 -2.55 24.48
C ARG A 532 15.14 -1.52 24.86
N ILE A 533 15.40 -0.75 25.92
CA ILE A 533 14.49 0.29 26.41
C ILE A 533 15.06 1.64 26.00
N ARG A 534 14.37 2.35 25.12
CA ARG A 534 14.78 3.65 24.58
C ARG A 534 13.86 4.76 25.08
N SER A 535 14.43 5.90 25.46
CA SER A 535 13.66 7.09 25.82
C SER A 535 12.96 7.68 24.58
N LEU A 536 11.71 8.12 24.74
CA LEU A 536 11.02 8.88 23.70
C LEU A 536 11.37 10.37 23.73
N ALA A 537 11.55 10.96 24.92
CA ALA A 537 12.04 12.33 25.06
C ALA A 537 13.48 12.52 24.56
N PHE A 538 14.31 11.47 24.65
CA PHE A 538 15.69 11.47 24.20
C PHE A 538 15.93 10.28 23.25
N PRO A 539 15.57 10.38 21.95
CA PRO A 539 15.57 9.25 21.02
C PRO A 539 16.92 8.56 20.79
N ASN A 540 18.03 9.18 21.20
CA ASN A 540 19.35 8.56 21.10
C ASN A 540 19.83 7.94 22.43
N ALA A 541 19.02 7.97 23.49
CA ALA A 541 19.37 7.45 24.81
C ALA A 541 18.65 6.13 25.12
N TYR A 542 19.43 5.09 25.38
CA TYR A 542 18.99 3.76 25.80
C TYR A 542 19.31 3.51 27.27
N LEU A 543 18.43 2.82 27.99
CA LEU A 543 18.70 2.37 29.37
C LEU A 543 19.94 1.46 29.40
N ARG A 544 20.89 1.76 30.27
CA ARG A 544 22.14 1.02 30.47
C ARG A 544 22.23 0.55 31.92
N LEU A 545 22.58 -0.73 32.12
CA LEU A 545 22.84 -1.30 33.43
C LEU A 545 24.26 -1.90 33.46
N ASP A 546 25.14 -1.23 34.20
CA ASP A 546 26.47 -1.73 34.52
C ASP A 546 26.42 -2.53 35.83
N GLY A 547 26.44 -3.86 35.68
CA GLY A 547 26.38 -4.83 36.77
C GLY A 547 27.73 -5.40 37.19
N ASN A 548 28.87 -4.84 36.76
CA ASN A 548 30.20 -5.44 37.00
C ASN A 548 30.51 -5.74 38.48
N ASN A 549 29.92 -4.99 39.41
CA ASN A 549 30.16 -5.13 40.85
C ASN A 549 28.96 -5.74 41.61
N ILE A 550 28.10 -6.50 40.92
CA ILE A 550 26.91 -7.13 41.51
C ILE A 550 27.09 -8.65 41.53
N ASP A 551 27.57 -9.19 42.66
CA ASP A 551 27.81 -10.62 42.85
C ASP A 551 27.00 -11.25 44.00
N ARG A 552 26.23 -10.43 44.73
CA ARG A 552 25.38 -10.82 45.85
C ARG A 552 24.30 -9.79 46.11
N GLN A 553 23.27 -10.19 46.84
CA GLN A 553 22.20 -9.29 47.29
C GLN A 553 22.77 -8.11 48.09
N ASN A 554 22.33 -6.90 47.76
CA ASN A 554 22.61 -5.70 48.52
C ASN A 554 21.29 -5.02 48.94
N PRO A 555 21.02 -4.78 50.23
CA PRO A 555 19.79 -4.13 50.67
C PRO A 555 19.51 -2.77 50.00
N ALA A 556 20.55 -2.02 49.63
CA ALA A 556 20.42 -0.74 48.95
C ALA A 556 20.50 -0.83 47.40
N GLY A 557 20.66 -2.05 46.85
CA GLY A 557 21.07 -2.28 45.48
C GLY A 557 22.54 -1.91 45.22
N ALA A 558 23.03 -2.21 44.02
CA ALA A 558 24.40 -1.98 43.59
C ALA A 558 24.48 -1.69 42.07
N GLY A 559 25.68 -1.47 41.55
CA GLY A 559 25.91 -1.13 40.14
C GLY A 559 25.43 0.26 39.74
N ILE A 560 25.56 0.57 38.45
CA ILE A 560 25.23 1.88 37.89
C ILE A 560 24.18 1.70 36.81
N VAL A 561 23.06 2.42 36.95
CA VAL A 561 22.06 2.55 35.89
C VAL A 561 22.07 3.98 35.38
N ASN A 562 22.29 4.12 34.09
CA ASN A 562 22.30 5.39 33.39
C ASN A 562 21.87 5.16 31.92
N CYS A 563 22.31 6.02 31.00
CA CYS A 563 22.01 5.89 29.58
C CYS A 563 23.25 5.56 28.75
N GLN A 564 23.04 5.01 27.56
CA GLN A 564 24.03 4.93 26.47
C GLN A 564 23.48 5.53 25.19
N TYR A 565 24.38 6.04 24.34
CA TYR A 565 23.99 6.67 23.08
C TYR A 565 23.69 5.55 22.08
N THR A 566 22.93 5.80 21.03
CA THR A 566 22.78 4.81 19.95
C THR A 566 24.12 4.58 19.22
N PRO A 567 24.44 3.38 18.71
CA PRO A 567 23.70 2.11 18.87
C PRO A 567 23.90 1.47 20.26
N PRO A 568 22.91 0.71 20.78
CA PRO A 568 23.02 0.02 22.05
C PRO A 568 24.07 -1.11 22.00
N GLY A 569 24.88 -1.21 23.04
CA GLY A 569 25.87 -2.24 23.26
C GLY A 569 25.36 -3.40 24.12
N PRO A 570 26.27 -4.20 24.73
CA PRO A 570 25.87 -5.34 25.55
C PRO A 570 25.14 -4.98 26.84
N TRP A 571 25.36 -3.79 27.42
CA TRP A 571 24.85 -3.39 28.74
C TRP A 571 23.44 -2.75 28.66
N GLU A 572 22.94 -2.56 27.45
CA GLU A 572 21.63 -2.01 27.12
C GLU A 572 20.63 -3.09 26.66
N LYS A 573 20.98 -4.36 26.87
CA LYS A 573 20.19 -5.54 26.46
C LYS A 573 19.60 -6.23 27.68
N PHE A 574 18.30 -6.49 27.63
CA PHE A 574 17.53 -7.04 28.75
C PHE A 574 16.61 -8.18 28.32
N TYR A 575 16.42 -9.15 29.21
CA TYR A 575 15.24 -10.01 29.20
C TYR A 575 14.15 -9.34 30.03
N ILE A 576 12.96 -9.18 29.45
CA ILE A 576 11.78 -8.67 30.14
C ILE A 576 10.86 -9.87 30.36
N GLU A 577 10.79 -10.36 31.59
CA GLU A 577 10.20 -11.66 31.93
C GLU A 577 8.92 -11.45 32.74
N GLU A 578 7.80 -11.99 32.25
CA GLU A 578 6.50 -11.93 32.93
C GLU A 578 6.40 -13.03 34.00
N ASN A 579 5.93 -12.68 35.18
CA ASN A 579 5.65 -13.60 36.27
C ASN A 579 4.21 -14.11 36.23
N SER A 580 3.86 -15.08 37.09
CA SER A 580 2.52 -15.70 37.13
C SER A 580 1.38 -14.74 37.47
N GLU A 581 1.69 -13.52 37.91
CA GLU A 581 0.73 -12.48 38.28
C GLU A 581 0.60 -11.38 37.20
N GLY A 582 1.28 -11.54 36.06
CA GLY A 582 1.28 -10.57 34.96
C GLY A 582 2.17 -9.35 35.18
N ASN A 583 3.11 -9.42 36.13
CA ASN A 583 4.10 -8.37 36.40
C ASN A 583 5.46 -8.78 35.83
N PHE A 584 6.36 -7.81 35.62
CA PHE A 584 7.58 -8.01 34.86
C PHE A 584 8.84 -7.79 35.70
N THR A 585 9.87 -8.58 35.45
CA THR A 585 11.24 -8.28 35.86
C THR A 585 12.06 -7.86 34.64
N ILE A 586 13.09 -7.04 34.85
CA ILE A 586 13.99 -6.57 33.78
C ILE A 586 15.40 -7.05 34.13
N ARG A 587 15.85 -8.13 33.51
CA ARG A 587 17.14 -8.79 33.78
C ARG A 587 18.16 -8.46 32.71
N SER A 588 19.37 -8.12 33.10
CA SER A 588 20.43 -7.83 32.14
C SER A 588 20.86 -9.10 31.38
N VAL A 589 21.17 -8.94 30.09
CA VAL A 589 21.72 -10.02 29.25
C VAL A 589 23.21 -10.21 29.51
N GLN A 590 23.98 -9.13 29.66
CA GLN A 590 25.44 -9.18 29.82
C GLN A 590 25.89 -9.64 31.21
N PHE A 591 25.16 -9.26 32.24
CA PHE A 591 25.37 -9.64 33.63
C PHE A 591 24.22 -10.57 34.03
N PRO A 592 24.39 -11.90 33.91
CA PRO A 592 23.40 -12.86 34.35
C PRO A 592 23.10 -12.65 35.84
N ASP A 593 21.88 -12.96 36.26
CA ASP A 593 21.41 -12.79 37.64
C ASP A 593 21.34 -11.33 38.15
N VAL A 594 21.55 -10.32 37.30
CA VAL A 594 21.39 -8.91 37.68
C VAL A 594 20.09 -8.36 37.12
N TYR A 595 19.25 -7.83 38.02
CA TYR A 595 17.94 -7.23 37.71
C TYR A 595 17.95 -5.72 37.93
N LEU A 596 17.16 -4.99 37.15
CA LEU A 596 16.89 -3.57 37.38
C LEU A 596 16.10 -3.42 38.68
N ARG A 597 16.55 -2.52 39.55
CA ARG A 597 15.95 -2.20 40.84
C ARG A 597 15.50 -0.74 40.87
N LEU A 598 14.30 -0.48 41.37
CA LEU A 598 13.78 0.87 41.58
C LEU A 598 13.34 1.06 43.04
N ASP A 599 13.97 1.99 43.73
CA ASP A 599 13.63 2.40 45.09
C ASP A 599 12.99 3.79 45.12
N GLY A 600 11.68 3.80 45.28
CA GLY A 600 10.83 4.98 45.37
C GLY A 600 10.49 5.38 46.81
N SER A 601 11.16 4.83 47.83
CA SER A 601 10.81 5.06 49.24
C SER A 601 10.78 6.54 49.66
N ASN A 602 11.55 7.39 48.99
CA ASN A 602 11.62 8.83 49.25
C ASN A 602 10.83 9.67 48.24
N ILE A 603 9.83 9.09 47.57
CA ILE A 603 9.05 9.72 46.50
C ILE A 603 7.57 9.80 46.91
N ASP A 604 7.06 11.01 47.14
CA ASP A 604 5.65 11.27 47.47
C ASP A 604 4.99 12.37 46.62
N LYS A 605 5.78 13.02 45.75
CA LYS A 605 5.34 14.10 44.86
C LYS A 605 6.27 14.23 43.65
N GLN A 606 5.80 14.92 42.62
CA GLN A 606 6.60 15.20 41.43
C GLN A 606 7.86 16.02 41.77
N ASN A 607 8.98 15.67 41.14
CA ASN A 607 10.23 16.41 41.20
C ASN A 607 10.74 16.69 39.77
N PRO A 608 11.00 17.95 39.37
CA PRO A 608 11.49 18.28 38.02
C PRO A 608 12.76 17.51 37.60
N ALA A 609 13.65 17.19 38.54
CA ALA A 609 14.88 16.42 38.27
C ALA A 609 14.70 14.90 38.42
N GLY A 610 13.49 14.44 38.73
CA GLY A 610 13.24 13.08 39.24
C GLY A 610 13.73 12.90 40.68
N ALA A 611 13.45 11.73 41.24
CA ALA A 611 13.81 11.34 42.61
C ALA A 611 14.03 9.82 42.70
N GLY A 612 14.29 9.32 43.90
CA GLY A 612 14.57 7.89 44.15
C GLY A 612 15.86 7.40 43.53
N VAL A 613 16.07 6.08 43.63
CA VAL A 613 17.29 5.41 43.17
C VAL A 613 16.91 4.30 42.21
N VAL A 614 17.53 4.31 41.03
CA VAL A 614 17.48 3.18 40.10
C VAL A 614 18.89 2.62 39.98
N ASN A 615 19.02 1.33 40.27
CA ASN A 615 20.28 0.61 40.24
C ASN A 615 20.04 -0.86 39.88
N GLY A 616 21.00 -1.75 40.13
CA GLY A 616 20.85 -3.19 39.93
C GLY A 616 20.75 -3.96 41.24
N GLN A 617 20.23 -5.18 41.17
CA GLN A 617 20.20 -6.13 42.28
C GLN A 617 20.51 -7.56 41.81
N TYR A 618 21.28 -8.30 42.60
CA TYR A 618 21.57 -9.71 42.31
C TYR A 618 20.33 -10.58 42.51
N ALA A 619 20.26 -11.74 41.86
CA ALA A 619 19.15 -12.68 42.00
C ALA A 619 18.99 -13.20 43.45
N PRO A 620 17.80 -13.69 43.83
CA PRO A 620 16.53 -13.57 43.11
C PRO A 620 15.93 -12.15 43.20
N PRO A 621 15.06 -11.75 42.25
CA PRO A 621 14.38 -10.46 42.31
C PRO A 621 13.44 -10.39 43.52
N GLY A 622 13.44 -9.26 44.20
CA GLY A 622 12.53 -8.93 45.29
C GLY A 622 11.48 -7.89 44.88
N PRO A 623 10.77 -7.28 45.84
CA PRO A 623 9.68 -6.33 45.56
C PRO A 623 10.10 -5.11 44.73
N TRP A 624 11.37 -4.68 44.82
CA TRP A 624 11.89 -3.49 44.15
C TRP A 624 12.30 -3.75 42.68
N GLU A 625 12.37 -5.01 42.27
CA GLU A 625 12.80 -5.45 40.94
C GLU A 625 11.63 -5.91 40.07
N VAL A 626 10.39 -5.70 40.53
CA VAL A 626 9.17 -6.08 39.83
C VAL A 626 8.39 -4.83 39.41
N PHE A 627 7.95 -4.83 38.16
CA PHE A 627 7.36 -3.68 37.48
C PHE A 627 6.03 -4.02 36.82
N LYS A 628 5.15 -3.03 36.73
CA LYS A 628 4.04 -3.05 35.80
C LYS A 628 4.46 -2.31 34.53
N ILE A 629 4.50 -3.02 33.41
CA ILE A 629 4.81 -2.45 32.09
C ILE A 629 3.50 -2.31 31.32
N THR A 630 3.14 -1.07 31.00
CA THR A 630 1.87 -0.79 30.29
C THR A 630 2.18 -0.13 28.96
N LYS A 631 1.61 -0.68 27.87
CA LYS A 631 1.62 -0.03 26.55
C LYS A 631 0.43 0.92 26.48
N LEU A 632 0.69 2.18 26.16
CA LEU A 632 -0.29 3.26 26.08
C LEU A 632 -0.18 3.98 24.73
N SER A 633 -1.24 4.70 24.37
CA SER A 633 -1.32 5.56 23.18
C SER A 633 -1.45 7.00 23.64
N GLY A 634 -0.64 7.93 23.14
CA GLY A 634 -0.81 9.35 23.43
C GLY A 634 0.13 10.24 22.62
N ASN A 635 -0.15 11.55 22.61
CA ASN A 635 0.72 12.51 21.92
C ASN A 635 2.14 12.47 22.52
N GLN A 636 3.13 12.34 21.64
CA GLN A 636 4.52 12.72 21.93
C GLN A 636 4.63 14.25 21.96
#